data_AF-A0A7C9PJ41-F1
#
_entry.id   AF-A0A7C9PJ41-F1
#
_cell.length_a   1.000
_cell.length_b   1.000
_cell.length_c   1.000
_cell.angle_alpha   90.00
_cell.angle_beta   90.00
_cell.angle_gamma   90.00
#
_symmetry.space_group_name_H-M   'P 1'
#
loop_
_entity.id
_entity.type
_entity.pdbx_description
1 polymer ?
#
loop_
_entity_poly.entity_id
_entity_poly.type
_entity_poly.pdbx_seq_one_letter_code
_entity_poly.pdbx_strand_id
1 'polypeptide(L)'
;MKRLPATTLPGRRRQVAALAAACWTGLAGAQLRLPETLQADATPTAQWQWVHQSPLLRIEVNRASLQVQSSRLAYQLRDGIGAPRWVAARCDQGLRAELPAAGPQGSSLSRLLDPDLPWRRPAHGSRAEADLLHACDTARQRNLAVDAVPEWPQEDWEAVYNAWRHTAAGTPSTDWRVAYFATEDQARRGRLERWGTGTHHLAPQRHASSQADVPLALRTALGNLTRPGERSPVLALKGVEGEPEWAILELVARGPLERPADRQAFMRQAAAWVGQGLLDGPAALRADPDHAARVAYLDATTAQAIKAVPPHLSPNVRLGSGLTPLTWALLSTDLDRLQALLDRGADPNLCGQLGCPLHLLGLKEDAATRATWLERLLQAGARPDAVDTTYRFASTTALGDAVLKGDMGTARRLRRAGAHPDGVPGVSATPLEMALETGQRAAAQWLVAEGASVLPWEDRSIQDPARGALGRGNPWLASRDHPDLQSWIEGLMMSAAAARPEHDIRLIVEQDGRRQPVQDGGVLTLRPAPFRLIFVMPGTHPRGVTLTASLSPSFAQAARRNHRGNGALIPSRSGALTEVDQPNAGALLLHDTPVGGTSRDQAVGGHVVLQADPSVRRDFHAQRGTEYIREVAHVTAVPEQGEPGPDRPITALKGQQLELVYGSTLVLDPIEWAPWVKVRALTLRFR
;
A
#
# COMPACT_ATOMS: atom_id res chain seq x y z
N MET A 1 38.67 -19.61 -54.72
CA MET A 1 37.67 -19.46 -55.79
C MET A 1 36.33 -19.20 -55.09
N LYS A 2 35.60 -18.09 -55.20
CA LYS A 2 35.38 -17.09 -56.26
C LYS A 2 35.43 -15.66 -55.69
N ARG A 3 35.87 -14.71 -56.53
CA ARG A 3 35.89 -13.23 -56.32
C ARG A 3 34.49 -12.65 -56.65
N LEU A 4 33.99 -11.62 -55.95
CA LEU A 4 33.96 -10.17 -56.30
C LEU A 4 32.86 -9.48 -55.44
N PRO A 5 32.76 -8.13 -55.33
CA PRO A 5 33.79 -7.10 -55.33
C PRO A 5 33.70 -6.16 -54.09
N ALA A 6 34.82 -5.54 -53.75
CA ALA A 6 34.86 -4.36 -52.90
C ALA A 6 34.75 -3.10 -53.77
N THR A 7 33.83 -2.19 -53.43
CA THR A 7 33.84 -0.80 -53.90
C THR A 7 33.84 0.16 -52.71
N THR A 8 34.93 0.95 -52.66
CA THR A 8 35.07 2.34 -52.13
C THR A 8 34.87 2.57 -50.62
N LEU A 9 35.91 2.52 -49.76
CA LEU A 9 36.98 3.51 -49.41
C LEU A 9 36.50 4.65 -48.46
N PRO A 10 37.34 5.26 -47.57
CA PRO A 10 38.69 4.91 -47.02
C PRO A 10 38.72 4.93 -45.44
N GLY A 11 39.58 4.29 -44.64
CA GLY A 11 41.06 4.18 -44.55
C GLY A 11 41.48 4.75 -43.17
N ARG A 12 42.10 4.05 -42.19
CA ARG A 12 43.14 3.00 -42.13
C ARG A 12 42.82 1.96 -41.02
N ARG A 13 42.42 0.72 -41.34
CA ARG A 13 43.19 -0.56 -41.23
C ARG A 13 44.73 -0.41 -41.16
N ARG A 14 45.50 -1.23 -40.45
CA ARG A 14 45.71 -2.71 -40.46
C ARG A 14 46.58 -3.01 -39.21
N GLN A 15 46.70 -4.17 -38.56
CA GLN A 15 46.85 -5.58 -38.98
C GLN A 15 47.02 -6.34 -37.64
N VAL A 16 46.25 -7.40 -37.32
CA VAL A 16 46.66 -8.81 -37.50
C VAL A 16 48.18 -9.03 -37.51
N ALA A 17 48.70 -9.61 -36.43
CA ALA A 17 49.75 -10.63 -36.51
C ALA A 17 49.85 -11.39 -35.17
N ALA A 18 49.55 -12.69 -35.23
CA ALA A 18 50.31 -13.76 -34.60
C ALA A 18 50.52 -13.75 -33.06
N LEU A 19 49.84 -14.70 -32.42
CA LEU A 19 50.49 -15.67 -31.53
C LEU A 19 51.95 -15.93 -31.90
N ALA A 20 52.88 -15.57 -31.01
CA ALA A 20 54.10 -16.32 -30.65
C ALA A 20 54.87 -15.46 -29.64
N ALA A 21 54.72 -15.71 -28.34
CA ALA A 21 55.53 -16.69 -27.60
C ALA A 21 56.67 -16.00 -26.85
N ALA A 22 56.43 -15.76 -25.56
CA ALA A 22 57.40 -15.85 -24.46
C ALA A 22 56.64 -15.53 -23.16
N CYS A 23 55.87 -16.47 -22.61
CA CYS A 23 56.33 -17.23 -21.45
C CYS A 23 57.82 -17.07 -21.11
N TRP A 24 58.04 -16.80 -19.82
CA TRP A 24 59.20 -17.18 -19.00
C TRP A 24 60.47 -16.31 -19.08
N THR A 25 60.59 -15.45 -18.07
CA THR A 25 61.74 -15.24 -17.13
C THR A 25 61.32 -14.02 -16.29
N GLY A 26 61.13 -14.10 -14.98
CA GLY A 26 62.16 -14.44 -14.00
C GLY A 26 63.09 -13.25 -13.83
N LEU A 27 63.00 -12.57 -12.67
CA LEU A 27 63.95 -11.65 -12.00
C LEU A 27 63.17 -10.46 -11.41
N ALA A 28 62.85 -10.48 -10.11
CA ALA A 28 63.73 -10.12 -8.99
C ALA A 28 64.16 -8.65 -9.01
N GLY A 29 63.77 -7.92 -7.96
CA GLY A 29 64.50 -6.74 -7.48
C GLY A 29 64.23 -5.43 -8.22
N ALA A 30 63.14 -4.75 -7.86
CA ALA A 30 63.12 -3.29 -7.89
C ALA A 30 62.43 -2.80 -6.62
N GLN A 31 63.21 -2.53 -5.57
CA GLN A 31 62.80 -1.63 -4.51
C GLN A 31 62.56 -0.26 -5.15
N LEU A 32 61.31 0.04 -5.51
CA LEU A 32 60.90 1.41 -5.76
C LEU A 32 60.79 2.10 -4.39
N ARG A 33 61.89 2.72 -3.97
CA ARG A 33 61.85 3.79 -2.98
C ARG A 33 60.87 4.84 -3.50
N LEU A 34 59.75 5.00 -2.82
CA LEU A 34 58.90 6.17 -2.98
C LEU A 34 59.75 7.40 -2.64
N PRO A 35 59.75 8.46 -3.46
CA PRO A 35 60.43 9.68 -3.10
C PRO A 35 59.69 10.32 -1.92
N GLU A 36 60.34 10.32 -0.76
CA GLU A 36 60.08 11.30 0.29
C GLU A 36 60.43 12.67 -0.28
N THR A 37 59.42 13.38 -0.77
CA THR A 37 59.26 14.84 -0.72
C THR A 37 58.06 15.20 -1.60
N LEU A 38 56.91 15.42 -0.96
CA LEU A 38 55.87 16.26 -1.54
C LEU A 38 56.46 17.67 -1.65
N GLN A 39 57.04 17.99 -2.81
CA GLN A 39 57.18 19.38 -3.22
C GLN A 39 55.76 19.95 -3.38
N ALA A 40 55.39 20.80 -2.42
CA ALA A 40 54.41 21.83 -2.63
C ALA A 40 54.90 22.69 -3.80
N ASP A 41 54.12 22.73 -4.88
CA ASP A 41 53.81 23.95 -5.66
C ASP A 41 53.29 23.57 -7.05
N ALA A 42 51.98 23.33 -7.08
CA ALA A 42 51.13 23.77 -8.16
C ALA A 42 49.74 23.89 -7.54
N THR A 43 49.31 25.10 -7.18
CA THR A 43 47.90 25.36 -6.88
C THR A 43 47.12 24.98 -8.14
N PRO A 44 46.33 23.89 -8.13
CA PRO A 44 45.42 23.65 -9.22
C PRO A 44 44.49 24.87 -9.23
N THR A 45 44.28 25.49 -10.37
CA THR A 45 43.23 26.52 -10.51
C THR A 45 41.97 25.98 -9.85
N ALA A 46 41.43 26.70 -8.87
CA ALA A 46 40.34 26.23 -8.02
C ALA A 46 39.08 25.99 -8.86
N GLN A 47 38.95 24.79 -9.40
CA GLN A 47 37.81 24.39 -10.20
C GLN A 47 36.71 23.91 -9.26
N TRP A 48 35.79 24.83 -8.98
CA TRP A 48 34.55 24.56 -8.27
C TRP A 48 33.58 23.86 -9.22
N GLN A 49 33.00 22.75 -8.77
CA GLN A 49 31.93 22.05 -9.49
C GLN A 49 30.66 22.03 -8.64
N TRP A 50 29.52 22.16 -9.31
CA TRP A 50 28.21 22.05 -8.67
C TRP A 50 28.01 20.65 -8.12
N VAL A 51 27.63 20.59 -6.84
CA VAL A 51 27.46 19.35 -6.11
C VAL A 51 25.99 19.09 -5.77
N HIS A 52 25.23 20.17 -5.55
CA HIS A 52 23.81 20.12 -5.37
C HIS A 52 23.19 21.42 -5.88
N GLN A 53 22.15 21.29 -6.70
CA GLN A 53 21.43 22.42 -7.28
C GLN A 53 19.94 22.22 -7.06
N SER A 54 19.35 23.06 -6.22
CA SER A 54 17.90 23.19 -6.07
C SER A 54 17.52 24.68 -6.05
N PRO A 55 16.23 25.02 -6.22
CA PRO A 55 15.76 26.41 -6.12
C PRO A 55 16.09 27.07 -4.76
N LEU A 56 16.34 26.26 -3.72
CA LEU A 56 16.57 26.70 -2.35
C LEU A 56 18.03 26.53 -1.89
N LEU A 57 18.88 25.80 -2.64
CA LEU A 57 20.21 25.42 -2.19
C LEU A 57 21.24 25.35 -3.33
N ARG A 58 22.40 26.00 -3.09
CA ARG A 58 23.54 26.05 -4.01
C ARG A 58 24.83 25.70 -3.27
N ILE A 59 25.40 24.53 -3.54
CA ILE A 59 26.67 24.08 -2.94
C ILE A 59 27.69 23.73 -4.03
N GLU A 60 28.90 24.25 -3.88
CA GLU A 60 30.06 23.87 -4.68
C GLU A 60 31.15 23.27 -3.79
N VAL A 61 31.81 22.21 -4.25
CA VAL A 61 32.99 21.61 -3.59
C VAL A 61 34.20 21.82 -4.50
N ASN A 62 35.29 22.31 -3.92
CA ASN A 62 36.55 22.44 -4.64
C ASN A 62 37.24 21.08 -4.65
N ARG A 63 36.96 20.29 -5.69
CA ARG A 63 37.49 18.94 -5.81
C ARG A 63 39.02 18.93 -5.84
N ALA A 64 39.67 19.99 -6.33
CA ALA A 64 41.13 20.06 -6.36
C ALA A 64 41.78 20.20 -4.96
N SER A 65 40.99 20.51 -3.93
CA SER A 65 41.44 20.68 -2.54
C SER A 65 41.22 19.46 -1.64
N LEU A 66 40.77 18.33 -2.19
CA LEU A 66 40.57 17.09 -1.42
C LEU A 66 41.89 16.59 -0.85
N GLN A 67 41.98 16.50 0.47
CA GLN A 67 43.17 16.08 1.21
C GLN A 67 42.81 14.95 2.17
N VAL A 68 43.62 13.89 2.23
CA VAL A 68 43.34 12.73 3.10
C VAL A 68 44.52 12.47 4.01
N GLN A 69 44.23 12.27 5.29
CA GLN A 69 45.20 11.87 6.29
C GLN A 69 44.55 10.95 7.31
N SER A 70 45.16 9.78 7.54
CA SER A 70 44.66 8.77 8.50
C SER A 70 43.15 8.52 8.36
N SER A 71 42.70 8.25 7.13
CA SER A 71 41.30 8.05 6.72
C SER A 71 40.32 9.22 6.98
N ARG A 72 40.82 10.41 7.33
CA ARG A 72 40.01 11.62 7.45
C ARG A 72 40.18 12.47 6.19
N LEU A 73 39.07 12.94 5.65
CA LEU A 73 39.03 13.79 4.45
C LEU A 73 38.88 15.26 4.85
N ALA A 74 39.72 16.14 4.33
CA ALA A 74 39.49 17.59 4.31
C ALA A 74 39.08 18.04 2.91
N TYR A 75 38.11 18.94 2.84
CA TYR A 75 37.66 19.57 1.60
C TYR A 75 37.20 21.00 1.81
N GLN A 76 37.26 21.82 0.77
CA GLN A 76 36.69 23.17 0.80
C GLN A 76 35.28 23.21 0.22
N LEU A 77 34.41 23.93 0.90
CA LEU A 77 33.01 24.16 0.54
C LEU A 77 32.75 25.64 0.25
N ARG A 78 31.93 25.92 -0.76
CA ARG A 78 31.40 27.25 -1.05
C ARG A 78 29.88 27.22 -1.15
N ASP A 79 29.23 28.21 -0.55
CA ASP A 79 27.78 28.28 -0.41
C ASP A 79 27.10 29.42 -1.18
N GLY A 80 27.87 30.15 -1.98
CA GLY A 80 27.39 31.24 -2.84
C GLY A 80 27.53 32.64 -2.23
N ILE A 81 27.66 32.79 -0.91
CA ILE A 81 27.87 34.08 -0.23
C ILE A 81 28.87 33.89 0.93
N GLY A 82 30.14 34.22 0.70
CA GLY A 82 31.20 34.13 1.72
C GLY A 82 32.52 33.54 1.21
N ALA A 83 33.51 33.49 2.10
CA ALA A 83 34.80 32.84 1.84
C ALA A 83 34.66 31.30 1.92
N PRO A 84 35.44 30.53 1.13
CA PRO A 84 35.47 29.07 1.23
C PRO A 84 35.81 28.61 2.64
N ARG A 85 35.05 27.63 3.15
CA ARG A 85 35.29 27.03 4.47
C ARG A 85 35.85 25.63 4.33
N TRP A 86 36.73 25.26 5.26
CA TRP A 86 37.28 23.91 5.34
C TRP A 86 36.37 23.03 6.18
N VAL A 87 36.11 21.83 5.69
CA VAL A 87 35.30 20.82 6.37
C VAL A 87 36.11 19.53 6.43
N ALA A 88 36.03 18.87 7.59
CA ALA A 88 36.56 17.53 7.79
C ALA A 88 35.43 16.50 7.72
N ALA A 89 35.74 15.32 7.18
CA ALA A 89 34.82 14.19 7.06
C ALA A 89 35.50 12.88 7.49
N ARG A 90 34.72 12.03 8.17
CA ARG A 90 34.98 10.60 8.36
C ARG A 90 33.97 9.85 7.50
N CYS A 91 34.38 9.50 6.29
CA CYS A 91 33.50 8.97 5.26
C CYS A 91 32.93 7.59 5.61
N ASP A 92 33.69 6.81 6.37
CA ASP A 92 33.33 5.51 6.93
C ASP A 92 32.33 5.60 8.09
N GLN A 93 32.19 6.76 8.74
CA GLN A 93 31.29 6.96 9.89
C GLN A 93 30.09 7.87 9.57
N GLY A 94 30.12 8.55 8.42
CA GLY A 94 29.13 9.55 8.05
C GLY A 94 29.15 10.77 8.98
N LEU A 95 30.34 11.13 9.48
CA LEU A 95 30.53 12.26 10.39
C LEU A 95 31.25 13.41 9.67
N ARG A 96 30.90 14.64 10.04
CA ARG A 96 31.61 15.85 9.61
C ARG A 96 31.95 16.74 10.79
N ALA A 97 32.97 17.56 10.62
CA ALA A 97 33.32 18.64 11.54
C ALA A 97 33.74 19.87 10.73
N GLU A 98 33.34 21.06 11.17
CA GLU A 98 33.84 22.31 10.57
C GLU A 98 35.28 22.52 11.04
N LEU A 99 36.19 22.79 10.11
CA LEU A 99 37.58 23.12 10.44
C LEU A 99 37.70 24.65 10.60
N PRO A 100 38.30 25.15 11.70
CA PRO A 100 38.52 26.57 11.86
C PRO A 100 39.41 27.13 10.74
N ALA A 101 39.15 28.39 10.35
CA ALA A 101 39.91 29.10 9.32
C ALA A 101 41.42 29.06 9.62
N ALA A 102 42.25 28.98 8.57
CA ALA A 102 43.69 28.91 8.72
C ALA A 102 44.25 30.16 9.41
N GLY A 103 44.71 29.99 10.66
CA GLY A 103 45.69 30.90 11.24
C GLY A 103 47.03 30.82 10.49
N PRO A 104 47.89 31.84 10.61
CA PRO A 104 49.07 32.03 9.75
C PRO A 104 50.16 30.95 9.81
N GLN A 105 50.06 29.93 10.68
CA GLN A 105 51.16 28.97 10.92
C GLN A 105 50.78 27.47 10.86
N GLY A 106 49.66 27.06 10.25
CA GLY A 106 49.32 25.63 10.17
C GLY A 106 48.61 25.21 8.89
N SER A 107 49.08 24.12 8.27
CA SER A 107 48.41 23.50 7.12
C SER A 107 47.05 22.92 7.54
N SER A 108 46.09 22.91 6.61
CA SER A 108 44.76 22.31 6.80
C SER A 108 44.81 20.82 7.20
N LEU A 109 45.90 20.13 6.84
CA LEU A 109 46.13 18.70 7.09
C LEU A 109 46.35 18.37 8.58
N SER A 110 47.20 19.11 9.29
CA SER A 110 47.49 18.80 10.71
C SER A 110 46.25 18.89 11.60
N ARG A 111 45.30 19.76 11.24
CA ARG A 111 44.02 19.92 11.96
C ARG A 111 43.06 18.77 11.74
N LEU A 112 43.17 18.01 10.64
CA LEU A 112 42.37 16.79 10.48
C LEU A 112 42.62 15.80 11.60
N LEU A 113 43.81 15.80 12.18
CA LEU A 113 44.22 14.88 13.24
C LEU A 113 43.84 15.35 14.65
N ASP A 114 43.31 16.56 14.80
CA ASP A 114 42.86 17.08 16.09
C ASP A 114 41.83 16.11 16.71
N PRO A 115 42.11 15.54 17.89
CA PRO A 115 41.23 14.58 18.55
C PRO A 115 39.93 15.22 19.04
N ASP A 116 39.93 16.53 19.30
CA ASP A 116 38.82 17.27 19.91
C ASP A 116 37.87 17.92 18.88
N LEU A 117 38.04 17.58 17.60
CA LEU A 117 37.13 18.04 16.56
C LEU A 117 35.68 17.64 16.89
N PRO A 118 34.71 18.58 16.82
CA PRO A 118 33.33 18.32 17.17
C PRO A 118 32.62 17.54 16.05
N TRP A 119 32.94 16.27 15.92
CA TRP A 119 32.34 15.37 14.94
C TRP A 119 30.83 15.24 15.17
N ARG A 120 30.04 15.53 14.14
CA ARG A 120 28.58 15.40 14.18
C ARG A 120 28.07 14.70 12.94
N ARG A 121 27.01 13.92 13.13
CA ARG A 121 26.22 13.37 12.02
C ARG A 121 25.27 14.46 11.52
N PRO A 122 25.27 14.79 10.22
CA PRO A 122 24.34 15.76 9.67
C PRO A 122 22.88 15.29 9.79
N ALA A 123 21.94 16.22 9.93
CA ALA A 123 20.51 15.92 9.82
C ALA A 123 20.17 15.41 8.41
N HIS A 124 19.18 14.51 8.31
CA HIS A 124 18.85 13.87 7.04
C HIS A 124 18.41 14.87 5.97
N GLY A 125 18.98 14.66 4.79
CA GLY A 125 19.11 15.51 3.61
C GLY A 125 19.39 16.99 3.81
N SER A 126 19.81 17.40 5.02
CA SER A 126 20.34 18.74 5.24
C SER A 126 21.46 19.04 4.23
N ARG A 127 21.72 20.34 4.06
CA ARG A 127 22.88 20.82 3.28
C ARG A 127 24.17 20.10 3.67
N ALA A 128 24.32 19.88 4.96
CA ALA A 128 25.49 19.28 5.60
C ALA A 128 25.59 17.75 5.40
N GLU A 129 24.50 17.09 4.99
CA GLU A 129 24.53 15.68 4.58
C GLU A 129 24.90 15.57 3.10
N ALA A 130 24.31 16.43 2.27
CA ALA A 130 24.54 16.44 0.83
C ALA A 130 26.01 16.75 0.45
N ASP A 131 26.65 17.71 1.13
CA ASP A 131 28.06 18.02 0.90
C ASP A 131 28.99 16.90 1.37
N LEU A 132 28.74 16.33 2.55
CA LEU A 132 29.50 15.22 3.12
C LEU A 132 29.49 14.01 2.19
N LEU A 133 28.29 13.58 1.76
CA LEU A 133 28.13 12.43 0.87
C LEU A 133 28.89 12.64 -0.44
N HIS A 134 28.72 13.81 -1.09
CA HIS A 134 29.41 14.08 -2.34
C HIS A 134 30.92 14.19 -2.19
N ALA A 135 31.42 14.82 -1.13
CA ALA A 135 32.86 14.93 -0.88
C ALA A 135 33.48 13.54 -0.71
N CYS A 136 32.83 12.68 0.06
CA CYS A 136 33.24 11.29 0.24
C CYS A 136 33.17 10.48 -1.06
N ASP A 137 32.09 10.59 -1.83
CA ASP A 137 31.96 9.90 -3.12
C ASP A 137 33.02 10.37 -4.12
N THR A 138 33.29 11.67 -4.18
CA THR A 138 34.34 12.22 -5.04
C THR A 138 35.72 11.74 -4.60
N ALA A 139 35.99 11.66 -3.30
CA ALA A 139 37.23 11.14 -2.77
C ALA A 139 37.42 9.64 -3.11
N ARG A 140 36.35 8.84 -3.00
CA ARG A 140 36.34 7.42 -3.41
C ARG A 140 36.56 7.24 -4.91
N GLN A 141 35.88 8.03 -5.76
CA GLN A 141 36.09 8.03 -7.22
C GLN A 141 37.53 8.36 -7.62
N ARG A 142 38.25 9.08 -6.77
CA ARG A 142 39.67 9.40 -6.95
C ARG A 142 40.63 8.40 -6.28
N ASN A 143 40.12 7.27 -5.78
CA ASN A 143 40.89 6.26 -5.04
C ASN A 143 41.64 6.82 -3.82
N LEU A 144 41.11 7.85 -3.16
CA LEU A 144 41.69 8.35 -1.92
C LEU A 144 41.33 7.42 -0.74
N ALA A 145 42.26 7.19 0.18
CA ALA A 145 42.09 6.27 1.31
C ALA A 145 41.24 6.88 2.45
N VAL A 146 39.97 7.18 2.19
CA VAL A 146 39.03 7.81 3.14
C VAL A 146 38.23 6.83 3.99
N ASP A 147 38.25 5.55 3.64
CA ASP A 147 37.56 4.50 4.38
C ASP A 147 38.62 3.62 5.08
N ALA A 148 38.72 3.74 6.41
CA ALA A 148 39.64 2.90 7.19
C ALA A 148 39.20 1.44 7.14
N VAL A 149 40.13 0.51 6.93
CA VAL A 149 39.85 -0.92 7.07
C VAL A 149 40.30 -1.35 8.46
N PRO A 150 39.39 -1.79 9.36
CA PRO A 150 39.75 -2.32 10.66
C PRO A 150 40.58 -3.60 10.53
N GLU A 151 41.47 -3.85 11.48
CA GLU A 151 42.20 -5.11 11.60
C GLU A 151 41.31 -6.16 12.30
N TRP A 152 40.29 -6.64 11.60
CA TRP A 152 39.44 -7.72 12.11
C TRP A 152 40.03 -9.10 11.81
N PRO A 153 39.92 -10.08 12.73
CA PRO A 153 40.25 -11.48 12.46
C PRO A 153 39.33 -12.06 11.38
N GLN A 154 39.73 -13.20 10.79
CA GLN A 154 38.98 -13.83 9.69
C GLN A 154 37.52 -14.13 10.07
N GLU A 155 37.27 -14.61 11.30
CA GLU A 155 35.92 -14.91 11.80
C GLU A 155 35.00 -13.67 11.84
N ASP A 156 35.56 -12.50 12.13
CA ASP A 156 34.81 -11.24 12.16
C ASP A 156 34.48 -10.77 10.75
N TRP A 157 35.40 -10.96 9.80
CA TRP A 157 35.12 -10.73 8.38
C TRP A 157 34.06 -11.68 7.82
N GLU A 158 34.09 -12.94 8.24
CA GLU A 158 33.08 -13.93 7.84
C GLU A 158 31.70 -13.57 8.40
N ALA A 159 31.60 -13.13 9.65
CA ALA A 159 30.34 -12.66 10.24
C ALA A 159 29.75 -11.47 9.45
N VAL A 160 30.57 -10.45 9.16
CA VAL A 160 30.12 -9.27 8.38
C VAL A 160 29.78 -9.64 6.94
N TYR A 161 30.58 -10.51 6.32
CA TYR A 161 30.31 -11.03 4.97
C TYR A 161 28.98 -11.77 4.92
N ASN A 162 28.71 -12.63 5.91
CA ASN A 162 27.45 -13.33 6.01
C ASN A 162 26.28 -12.36 6.22
N ALA A 163 26.45 -11.35 7.06
CA ALA A 163 25.41 -10.35 7.31
C ALA A 163 25.08 -9.58 6.03
N TRP A 164 26.11 -9.12 5.31
CA TRP A 164 25.96 -8.52 3.99
C TRP A 164 25.28 -9.49 3.02
N ARG A 165 25.77 -10.71 2.88
CA ARG A 165 25.22 -11.75 1.99
C ARG A 165 23.73 -11.95 2.24
N HIS A 166 23.28 -11.97 3.49
CA HIS A 166 21.86 -12.08 3.83
C HIS A 166 21.07 -10.88 3.37
N THR A 167 21.55 -9.66 3.66
CA THR A 167 20.88 -8.43 3.21
C THR A 167 20.90 -8.25 1.69
N ALA A 168 21.91 -8.79 1.02
CA ALA A 168 22.14 -8.66 -0.42
C ALA A 168 21.59 -9.85 -1.24
N ALA A 169 21.05 -10.90 -0.61
CA ALA A 169 20.64 -12.16 -1.23
C ALA A 169 19.48 -11.99 -2.23
N GLY A 170 19.80 -11.52 -3.43
CA GLY A 170 18.86 -11.32 -4.54
C GLY A 170 18.21 -9.94 -4.60
N THR A 171 18.62 -8.99 -3.77
CA THR A 171 18.07 -7.64 -3.81
C THR A 171 18.82 -6.78 -4.83
N PRO A 172 18.14 -6.25 -5.87
CA PRO A 172 18.73 -5.38 -6.88
C PRO A 172 19.39 -4.12 -6.30
N SER A 173 20.40 -3.57 -6.98
CA SER A 173 20.84 -2.19 -6.70
C SER A 173 19.65 -1.24 -6.87
N THR A 174 19.60 -0.19 -6.06
CA THR A 174 18.38 0.61 -5.93
C THR A 174 18.70 2.09 -5.88
N ASP A 175 18.08 2.84 -6.78
CA ASP A 175 18.01 4.29 -6.69
C ASP A 175 16.71 4.69 -6.00
N TRP A 176 16.81 5.56 -5.00
CA TRP A 176 15.66 5.97 -4.20
C TRP A 176 15.82 7.40 -3.70
N ARG A 177 14.71 8.01 -3.31
CA ARG A 177 14.69 9.34 -2.70
C ARG A 177 13.67 9.40 -1.56
N VAL A 178 13.90 10.31 -0.62
CA VAL A 178 13.06 10.49 0.58
C VAL A 178 12.52 11.89 0.65
N ALA A 179 11.24 11.98 0.97
CA ALA A 179 10.60 13.20 1.39
C ALA A 179 10.30 13.10 2.89
N TYR A 180 10.73 14.09 3.67
CA TYR A 180 10.45 14.18 5.09
C TYR A 180 9.38 15.26 5.37
N PHE A 181 8.55 14.98 6.37
CA PHE A 181 7.39 15.77 6.79
C PHE A 181 7.45 16.01 8.31
N ALA A 182 7.05 17.22 8.74
CA ALA A 182 7.12 17.58 10.15
C ALA A 182 6.00 16.91 10.95
N THR A 183 4.91 16.52 10.28
CA THR A 183 3.77 15.82 10.87
C THR A 183 3.29 14.69 9.96
N GLU A 184 2.69 13.67 10.56
CA GLU A 184 2.07 12.56 9.83
C GLU A 184 1.01 13.05 8.84
N ASP A 185 0.24 14.04 9.26
CA ASP A 185 -0.87 14.62 8.53
C ASP A 185 -0.40 15.36 7.26
N GLN A 186 0.77 16.01 7.34
CA GLN A 186 1.44 16.57 6.16
C GLN A 186 1.96 15.46 5.23
N ALA A 187 2.50 14.37 5.77
CA ALA A 187 2.94 13.24 4.95
C ALA A 187 1.77 12.59 4.20
N ARG A 188 0.63 12.37 4.89
CA ARG A 188 -0.59 11.81 4.30
C ARG A 188 -1.15 12.70 3.18
N ARG A 189 -1.18 14.03 3.39
CA ARG A 189 -1.63 15.01 2.38
C ARG A 189 -0.63 15.24 1.25
N GLY A 190 0.67 15.17 1.54
CA GLY A 190 1.76 15.29 0.56
C GLY A 190 1.85 14.13 -0.44
N ARG A 191 0.99 13.11 -0.29
CA ARG A 191 0.83 12.02 -1.27
C ARG A 191 0.22 12.49 -2.61
N LEU A 192 -0.34 13.70 -2.68
CA LEU A 192 -1.09 14.19 -3.83
C LEU A 192 -0.19 14.86 -4.92
N GLU A 193 -0.32 14.33 -6.14
CA GLU A 193 0.03 14.86 -7.48
C GLU A 193 1.49 15.24 -7.83
N ARG A 194 2.29 15.83 -6.94
CA ARG A 194 3.70 16.19 -7.23
C ARG A 194 4.64 15.90 -6.05
N TRP A 195 5.70 15.14 -6.32
CA TRP A 195 6.77 14.86 -5.36
C TRP A 195 7.44 16.15 -4.88
N GLY A 196 7.59 16.34 -3.55
CA GLY A 196 8.18 17.55 -2.96
C GLY A 196 7.19 18.66 -2.59
N THR A 197 5.88 18.50 -2.85
CA THR A 197 4.87 19.50 -2.45
C THR A 197 4.51 19.32 -0.97
N GLY A 198 4.69 20.35 -0.14
CA GLY A 198 4.36 20.29 1.29
C GLY A 198 5.37 19.53 2.16
N THR A 199 6.53 19.15 1.61
CA THR A 199 7.64 18.57 2.38
C THR A 199 8.38 19.65 3.15
N HIS A 200 8.75 19.41 4.41
CA HIS A 200 9.69 20.32 5.08
C HIS A 200 11.12 20.09 4.59
N HIS A 201 11.39 18.88 4.06
CA HIS A 201 12.71 18.51 3.59
C HIS A 201 12.64 17.41 2.51
N LEU A 202 13.45 17.55 1.44
CA LEU A 202 13.58 16.55 0.37
C LEU A 202 15.05 16.12 0.22
N ALA A 203 15.33 14.83 0.40
CA ALA A 203 16.66 14.26 0.25
C ALA A 203 17.05 14.09 -1.22
N PRO A 204 18.34 14.27 -1.58
CA PRO A 204 18.82 13.92 -2.91
C PRO A 204 18.57 12.44 -3.21
N GLN A 205 18.48 12.11 -4.49
CA GLN A 205 18.47 10.71 -4.92
C GLN A 205 19.74 10.02 -4.42
N ARG A 206 19.56 8.82 -3.86
CA ARG A 206 20.62 7.96 -3.34
C ARG A 206 20.68 6.71 -4.18
N HIS A 207 21.91 6.26 -4.43
CA HIS A 207 22.19 4.97 -5.02
C HIS A 207 22.63 4.00 -3.93
N ALA A 208 22.11 2.78 -3.96
CA ALA A 208 22.50 1.68 -3.09
C ALA A 208 22.89 0.47 -3.95
N SER A 209 24.16 0.07 -3.91
CA SER A 209 24.66 -1.10 -4.65
C SER A 209 24.04 -2.41 -4.13
N SER A 210 23.64 -2.42 -2.85
CA SER A 210 22.85 -3.48 -2.20
C SER A 210 21.97 -2.91 -1.09
N GLN A 211 21.05 -3.70 -0.52
CA GLN A 211 20.27 -3.24 0.64
C GLN A 211 21.13 -2.94 1.89
N ALA A 212 22.37 -3.45 1.97
CA ALA A 212 23.29 -3.11 3.05
C ALA A 212 23.61 -1.60 3.08
N ASP A 213 23.60 -0.93 1.92
CA ASP A 213 23.82 0.52 1.80
C ASP A 213 22.60 1.36 2.25
N VAL A 214 21.45 0.71 2.46
CA VAL A 214 20.20 1.38 2.86
C VAL A 214 20.10 1.38 4.39
N PRO A 215 19.75 2.51 5.03
CA PRO A 215 19.50 2.57 6.47
C PRO A 215 18.47 1.54 6.92
N LEU A 216 18.71 0.88 8.06
CA LEU A 216 17.89 -0.22 8.56
C LEU A 216 16.39 0.12 8.62
N ALA A 217 16.06 1.32 9.10
CA ALA A 217 14.67 1.81 9.21
C ALA A 217 13.94 1.95 7.86
N LEU A 218 14.68 2.01 6.75
CA LEU A 218 14.14 2.23 5.41
C LEU A 218 14.17 0.96 4.54
N ARG A 219 14.94 -0.06 4.93
CA ARG A 219 15.15 -1.30 4.16
C ARG A 219 13.85 -2.00 3.82
N THR A 220 12.99 -2.25 4.81
CA THR A 220 11.72 -2.97 4.61
C THR A 220 10.79 -2.19 3.68
N ALA A 221 10.66 -0.89 3.90
CA ALA A 221 9.79 -0.04 3.09
C ALA A 221 10.27 0.02 1.64
N LEU A 222 11.58 0.21 1.41
CA LEU A 222 12.17 0.23 0.07
C LEU A 222 12.14 -1.16 -0.59
N GLY A 223 12.35 -2.22 0.18
CA GLY A 223 12.25 -3.61 -0.28
C GLY A 223 10.85 -3.97 -0.79
N ASN A 224 9.80 -3.31 -0.29
CA ASN A 224 8.42 -3.51 -0.73
C ASN A 224 8.04 -2.70 -1.99
N LEU A 225 8.89 -1.77 -2.44
CA LEU A 225 8.66 -1.03 -3.68
C LEU A 225 9.25 -1.83 -4.84
N THR A 226 8.46 -2.09 -5.87
CA THR A 226 8.83 -2.97 -6.99
C THR A 226 8.98 -2.21 -8.30
N ARG A 227 8.20 -1.15 -8.52
CA ARG A 227 8.18 -0.40 -9.78
C ARG A 227 8.72 1.03 -9.59
N PRO A 228 9.54 1.55 -10.52
CA PRO A 228 9.90 2.96 -10.56
C PRO A 228 8.67 3.87 -10.42
N GLY A 229 8.77 4.88 -9.56
CA GLY A 229 7.69 5.80 -9.20
C GLY A 229 6.78 5.33 -8.06
N GLU A 230 6.87 4.07 -7.63
CA GLU A 230 6.13 3.61 -6.44
C GLU A 230 6.63 4.32 -5.18
N ARG A 231 5.66 4.63 -4.30
CA ARG A 231 5.91 5.31 -3.03
C ARG A 231 5.50 4.44 -1.84
N SER A 232 6.28 4.51 -0.77
CA SER A 232 5.95 3.83 0.48
C SER A 232 4.71 4.45 1.13
N PRO A 233 4.05 3.73 2.06
CA PRO A 233 3.24 4.37 3.08
C PRO A 233 4.04 5.41 3.88
N VAL A 234 3.35 6.22 4.67
CA VAL A 234 3.99 7.14 5.61
C VAL A 234 4.76 6.31 6.64
N LEU A 235 6.06 6.58 6.75
CA LEU A 235 6.98 5.94 7.69
C LEU A 235 7.16 6.84 8.90
N ALA A 236 7.08 6.27 10.10
CA ALA A 236 7.50 6.91 11.34
C ALA A 236 8.96 6.53 11.61
N LEU A 237 9.86 7.50 11.55
CA LEU A 237 11.29 7.34 11.81
C LEU A 237 11.64 8.01 13.14
N LYS A 238 12.75 7.54 13.74
CA LYS A 238 13.36 8.24 14.87
C LYS A 238 14.32 9.30 14.32
N GLY A 239 14.01 10.56 14.56
CA GLY A 239 14.88 11.68 14.23
C GLY A 239 16.17 11.67 15.08
N VAL A 240 17.11 12.52 14.71
CA VAL A 240 18.46 12.59 15.31
C VAL A 240 18.43 12.88 16.82
N GLU A 241 17.42 13.61 17.30
CA GLU A 241 17.23 13.96 18.71
C GLU A 241 16.14 13.13 19.40
N GLY A 242 15.65 12.07 18.75
CA GLY A 242 14.60 11.20 19.27
C GLY A 242 13.17 11.63 18.92
N GLU A 243 13.00 12.81 18.33
CA GLU A 243 11.70 13.28 17.84
C GLU A 243 11.18 12.42 16.67
N PRO A 244 9.85 12.20 16.55
CA PRO A 244 9.28 11.46 15.45
C PRO A 244 9.40 12.24 14.14
N GLU A 245 10.07 11.65 13.16
CA GLU A 245 10.22 12.21 11.81
C GLU A 245 9.39 11.37 10.83
N TRP A 246 8.59 12.03 9.99
CA TRP A 246 7.68 11.35 9.08
C TRP A 246 8.26 11.32 7.67
N ALA A 247 8.32 10.16 7.03
CA ALA A 247 8.97 10.01 5.73
C ALA A 247 8.12 9.27 4.71
N ILE A 248 8.32 9.60 3.43
CA ILE A 248 7.85 8.82 2.30
C ILE A 248 9.06 8.52 1.42
N LEU A 249 9.20 7.25 1.03
CA LEU A 249 10.21 6.79 0.08
C LEU A 249 9.59 6.72 -1.31
N GLU A 250 10.36 7.08 -2.33
CA GLU A 250 10.05 6.77 -3.72
C GLU A 250 11.17 5.92 -4.32
N LEU A 251 10.77 4.83 -4.97
CA LEU A 251 11.67 4.03 -5.79
C LEU A 251 11.91 4.74 -7.12
N VAL A 252 13.16 5.09 -7.41
CA VAL A 252 13.53 5.75 -8.67
C VAL A 252 13.90 4.71 -9.72
N ALA A 253 14.77 3.76 -9.40
CA ALA A 253 15.19 2.70 -10.31
C ALA A 253 15.66 1.45 -9.57
N ARG A 254 15.66 0.32 -10.28
CA ARG A 254 16.22 -0.97 -9.84
C ARG A 254 17.25 -1.43 -10.88
N GLY A 255 18.41 -1.86 -10.42
CA GLY A 255 19.50 -2.41 -11.25
C GLY A 255 19.93 -3.81 -10.79
N PRO A 256 20.87 -4.47 -11.47
CA PRO A 256 21.43 -5.73 -10.99
C PRO A 256 22.12 -5.54 -9.62
N LEU A 257 22.24 -6.60 -8.83
CA LEU A 257 23.05 -6.55 -7.61
C LEU A 257 24.50 -6.19 -7.97
N GLU A 258 25.02 -5.11 -7.38
CA GLU A 258 26.38 -4.65 -7.59
C GLU A 258 27.27 -5.19 -6.48
N ARG A 259 28.19 -6.09 -6.85
CA ARG A 259 29.14 -6.70 -5.91
C ARG A 259 30.44 -5.92 -5.92
N PRO A 260 31.12 -5.80 -4.77
CA PRO A 260 32.48 -5.28 -4.75
C PRO A 260 33.39 -6.08 -5.70
N ALA A 261 34.22 -5.36 -6.46
CA ALA A 261 35.03 -5.96 -7.53
C ALA A 261 36.07 -6.97 -7.02
N ASP A 262 36.59 -6.73 -5.81
CA ASP A 262 37.58 -7.59 -5.17
C ASP A 262 37.41 -7.61 -3.63
N ARG A 263 38.23 -8.43 -2.97
CA ARG A 263 38.24 -8.57 -1.51
C ARG A 263 38.55 -7.25 -0.81
N GLN A 264 39.49 -6.46 -1.29
CA GLN A 264 39.91 -5.23 -0.60
C GLN A 264 38.82 -4.14 -0.69
N ALA A 265 38.13 -4.05 -1.83
CA ALA A 265 36.96 -3.21 -2.03
C ALA A 265 35.82 -3.63 -1.10
N PHE A 266 35.55 -4.94 -0.95
CA PHE A 266 34.58 -5.43 0.02
C PHE A 266 34.93 -5.01 1.44
N MET A 267 36.18 -5.19 1.86
CA MET A 267 36.61 -4.92 3.24
C MET A 267 36.48 -3.43 3.61
N ARG A 268 36.80 -2.51 2.68
CA ARG A 268 36.56 -1.06 2.84
C ARG A 268 35.08 -0.75 2.99
N GLN A 269 34.23 -1.33 2.13
CA GLN A 269 32.79 -1.08 2.17
C GLN A 269 32.14 -1.67 3.44
N ALA A 270 32.56 -2.86 3.85
CA ALA A 270 32.11 -3.51 5.06
C ALA A 270 32.46 -2.73 6.33
N ALA A 271 33.67 -2.15 6.38
CA ALA A 271 34.05 -1.22 7.44
C ALA A 271 33.12 0.01 7.48
N ALA A 272 32.79 0.59 6.32
CA ALA A 272 31.88 1.71 6.22
C ALA A 272 30.44 1.34 6.66
N TRP A 273 29.94 0.16 6.29
CA TRP A 273 28.62 -0.31 6.75
C TRP A 273 28.55 -0.41 8.27
N VAL A 274 29.58 -0.99 8.90
CA VAL A 274 29.63 -1.11 10.36
C VAL A 274 29.82 0.26 11.02
N GLY A 275 30.74 1.09 10.51
CA GLY A 275 31.02 2.43 11.03
C GLY A 275 29.84 3.40 10.94
N GLN A 276 28.98 3.24 9.92
CA GLN A 276 27.76 4.04 9.76
C GLN A 276 26.57 3.48 10.57
N GLY A 277 26.67 2.27 11.12
CA GLY A 277 25.58 1.56 11.78
C GLY A 277 24.56 0.97 10.80
N LEU A 278 24.97 0.73 9.55
CA LEU A 278 24.16 0.05 8.55
C LEU A 278 24.23 -1.48 8.70
N LEU A 279 25.34 -2.01 9.20
CA LEU A 279 25.44 -3.39 9.67
C LEU A 279 25.89 -3.39 11.12
N ASP A 280 25.46 -4.41 11.86
CA ASP A 280 25.96 -4.64 13.22
C ASP A 280 27.44 -4.98 13.19
N GLY A 281 28.15 -4.63 14.26
CA GLY A 281 29.58 -4.96 14.39
C GLY A 281 29.82 -6.46 14.53
N PRO A 282 31.04 -6.95 14.20
CA PRO A 282 31.33 -8.39 14.19
C PRO A 282 31.01 -9.11 15.52
N ALA A 283 31.34 -8.50 16.66
CA ALA A 283 31.04 -9.07 17.97
C ALA A 283 29.53 -9.23 18.22
N ALA A 284 28.72 -8.24 17.80
CA ALA A 284 27.27 -8.30 17.92
C ALA A 284 26.68 -9.37 16.98
N LEU A 285 27.17 -9.45 15.74
CA LEU A 285 26.76 -10.48 14.78
C LEU A 285 27.07 -11.89 15.25
N ARG A 286 28.25 -12.12 15.85
CA ARG A 286 28.62 -13.43 16.41
C ARG A 286 27.80 -13.81 17.64
N ALA A 287 27.36 -12.82 18.42
CA ALA A 287 26.50 -13.03 19.57
C ALA A 287 25.01 -13.15 19.19
N ASP A 288 24.61 -12.77 17.97
CA ASP A 288 23.22 -12.80 17.51
C ASP A 288 22.82 -14.23 17.06
N PRO A 289 21.96 -14.93 17.82
CA PRO A 289 21.49 -16.26 17.44
C PRO A 289 20.65 -16.24 16.16
N ASP A 290 19.96 -15.14 15.85
CA ASP A 290 19.19 -15.02 14.61
C ASP A 290 20.13 -14.88 13.41
N HIS A 291 21.24 -14.15 13.55
CA HIS A 291 22.28 -14.09 12.53
C HIS A 291 22.86 -15.49 12.25
N ALA A 292 23.25 -16.22 13.30
CA ALA A 292 23.77 -17.58 13.15
C ALA A 292 22.74 -18.53 12.51
N ALA A 293 21.48 -18.45 12.89
CA ALA A 293 20.40 -19.24 12.30
C ALA A 293 20.17 -18.89 10.82
N ARG A 294 20.16 -17.60 10.45
CA ARG A 294 20.03 -17.16 9.04
C ARG A 294 21.14 -17.77 8.18
N VAL A 295 22.38 -17.77 8.67
CA VAL A 295 23.54 -18.37 7.97
C VAL A 295 23.32 -19.85 7.79
N ALA A 296 23.07 -20.57 8.88
CA ALA A 296 22.93 -22.03 8.87
C ALA A 296 21.81 -22.51 7.93
N TYR A 297 20.64 -21.86 7.96
CA TYR A 297 19.49 -22.26 7.13
C TYR A 297 19.60 -21.83 5.66
N LEU A 298 20.35 -20.75 5.36
CA LEU A 298 20.62 -20.35 3.98
C LEU A 298 21.60 -21.32 3.31
N ASP A 299 22.66 -21.71 4.02
CA ASP A 299 23.69 -22.62 3.51
C ASP A 299 23.23 -24.09 3.48
N ALA A 300 22.19 -24.43 4.26
CA ALA A 300 21.56 -25.74 4.24
C ALA A 300 20.72 -25.97 2.97
N THR A 301 21.40 -26.35 1.89
CA THR A 301 20.81 -26.59 0.55
C THR A 301 20.13 -27.95 0.41
N THR A 302 20.21 -28.83 1.40
CA THR A 302 19.58 -30.17 1.38
C THR A 302 18.82 -30.45 2.68
N ALA A 303 17.87 -31.38 2.64
CA ALA A 303 17.15 -31.82 3.84
C ALA A 303 18.08 -32.37 4.94
N GLN A 304 19.16 -33.06 4.55
CA GLN A 304 20.16 -33.55 5.50
C GLN A 304 20.93 -32.41 6.16
N ALA A 305 21.28 -31.37 5.42
CA ALA A 305 21.93 -30.19 5.97
C ALA A 305 20.99 -29.45 6.95
N ILE A 306 19.70 -29.36 6.64
CA ILE A 306 18.69 -28.80 7.56
C ILE A 306 18.63 -29.59 8.87
N LYS A 307 18.63 -30.92 8.79
CA LYS A 307 18.66 -31.79 9.98
C LYS A 307 19.95 -31.63 10.80
N ALA A 308 21.08 -31.32 10.15
CA ALA A 308 22.37 -31.09 10.80
C ALA A 308 22.53 -29.70 11.42
N VAL A 309 21.61 -28.74 11.20
CA VAL A 309 21.66 -27.42 11.86
C VAL A 309 21.63 -27.62 13.39
N PRO A 310 22.45 -26.89 14.18
CA PRO A 310 22.40 -26.96 15.64
C PRO A 310 20.98 -26.74 16.22
N PRO A 311 20.53 -27.53 17.21
CA PRO A 311 19.14 -27.53 17.71
C PRO A 311 18.71 -26.21 18.37
N HIS A 312 19.66 -25.41 18.86
CA HIS A 312 19.37 -24.11 19.47
C HIS A 312 19.10 -23.00 18.43
N LEU A 313 19.41 -23.22 17.15
CA LEU A 313 19.16 -22.25 16.10
C LEU A 313 17.74 -22.40 15.56
N SER A 314 16.98 -21.31 15.61
CA SER A 314 15.56 -21.29 15.25
C SER A 314 15.34 -21.38 13.73
N PRO A 315 14.48 -22.29 13.23
CA PRO A 315 14.08 -22.30 11.82
C PRO A 315 13.10 -21.16 11.45
N ASN A 316 12.69 -20.35 12.44
CA ASN A 316 11.71 -19.28 12.30
C ASN A 316 12.36 -17.89 12.09
N VAL A 317 13.63 -17.84 11.72
CA VAL A 317 14.31 -16.59 11.39
C VAL A 317 13.80 -15.99 10.08
N ARG A 318 13.81 -14.67 9.98
CA ARG A 318 13.65 -13.97 8.70
C ARG A 318 15.00 -13.83 8.02
N LEU A 319 15.09 -14.33 6.79
CA LEU A 319 16.18 -14.11 5.85
C LEU A 319 16.17 -12.65 5.39
N GLY A 320 17.26 -12.15 4.82
CA GLY A 320 17.34 -10.74 4.41
C GLY A 320 16.40 -10.34 3.28
N SER A 321 15.81 -11.31 2.56
CA SER A 321 14.68 -11.12 1.63
C SER A 321 13.31 -11.04 2.33
N GLY A 322 13.28 -11.03 3.66
CA GLY A 322 12.05 -11.06 4.47
C GLY A 322 11.30 -12.40 4.47
N LEU A 323 11.78 -13.40 3.75
CA LEU A 323 11.29 -14.78 3.75
C LEU A 323 11.73 -15.53 5.01
N THR A 324 10.96 -16.54 5.42
CA THR A 324 11.41 -17.57 6.36
C THR A 324 12.06 -18.73 5.61
N PRO A 325 12.94 -19.54 6.24
CA PRO A 325 13.43 -20.79 5.66
C PRO A 325 12.31 -21.66 5.06
N LEU A 326 11.16 -21.76 5.74
CA LEU A 326 10.01 -22.52 5.28
C LEU A 326 9.41 -21.95 3.98
N THR A 327 9.19 -20.63 3.93
CA THR A 327 8.69 -19.97 2.72
C THR A 327 9.70 -20.00 1.56
N TRP A 328 11.00 -20.03 1.85
CA TRP A 328 12.03 -20.23 0.84
C TRP A 328 11.98 -21.64 0.23
N ALA A 329 11.84 -22.69 1.07
CA ALA A 329 11.67 -24.07 0.60
C ALA A 329 10.41 -24.22 -0.28
N LEU A 330 9.31 -23.55 0.12
CA LEU A 330 8.11 -23.42 -0.70
C LEU A 330 8.43 -22.83 -2.08
N LEU A 331 9.04 -21.66 -2.17
CA LEU A 331 9.32 -21.01 -3.46
C LEU A 331 10.25 -21.84 -4.36
N SER A 332 11.26 -22.47 -3.76
CA SER A 332 12.22 -23.34 -4.47
C SER A 332 11.68 -24.74 -4.82
N THR A 333 10.41 -25.03 -4.53
CA THR A 333 9.76 -26.33 -4.83
C THR A 333 10.45 -27.55 -4.20
N ASP A 334 11.14 -27.36 -3.08
CA ASP A 334 11.90 -28.42 -2.41
C ASP A 334 11.10 -29.02 -1.23
N LEU A 335 10.37 -30.10 -1.51
CA LEU A 335 9.49 -30.74 -0.52
C LEU A 335 10.27 -31.40 0.62
N ASP A 336 11.45 -31.95 0.35
CA ASP A 336 12.27 -32.60 1.36
C ASP A 336 12.82 -31.59 2.36
N ARG A 337 13.26 -30.41 1.88
CA ARG A 337 13.65 -29.30 2.77
C ARG A 337 12.47 -28.76 3.55
N LEU A 338 11.30 -28.63 2.94
CA LEU A 338 10.10 -28.22 3.68
C LEU A 338 9.82 -29.21 4.82
N GLN A 339 9.80 -30.51 4.55
CA GLN A 339 9.54 -31.50 5.59
C GLN A 339 10.60 -31.44 6.70
N ALA A 340 11.88 -31.36 6.35
CA ALA A 340 12.95 -31.25 7.34
C ALA A 340 12.86 -29.97 8.18
N LEU A 341 12.36 -28.86 7.62
CA LEU A 341 12.13 -27.62 8.36
C LEU A 341 10.94 -27.75 9.32
N LEU A 342 9.83 -28.35 8.87
CA LEU A 342 8.65 -28.62 9.71
C LEU A 342 9.00 -29.57 10.87
N ASP A 343 9.77 -30.64 10.61
CA ASP A 343 10.26 -31.58 11.62
C ASP A 343 11.14 -30.88 12.69
N ARG A 344 11.75 -29.75 12.32
CA ARG A 344 12.55 -28.90 13.23
C ARG A 344 11.76 -27.80 13.94
N GLY A 345 10.44 -27.76 13.77
CA GLY A 345 9.58 -26.76 14.40
C GLY A 345 9.51 -25.42 13.66
N ALA A 346 9.73 -25.42 12.33
CA ALA A 346 9.36 -24.28 11.52
C ALA A 346 7.85 -24.01 11.64
N ASP A 347 7.46 -22.80 12.01
CA ASP A 347 6.07 -22.40 12.18
C ASP A 347 5.40 -22.24 10.80
N PRO A 348 4.41 -23.08 10.46
CA PRO A 348 3.72 -22.99 9.17
C PRO A 348 2.78 -21.78 9.06
N ASN A 349 2.67 -20.98 10.11
CA ASN A 349 1.90 -19.74 10.13
C ASN A 349 2.78 -18.48 10.07
N LEU A 350 4.11 -18.61 10.14
CA LEU A 350 5.00 -17.46 10.12
C LEU A 350 5.10 -16.87 8.71
N CYS A 351 4.43 -15.74 8.51
CA CYS A 351 4.34 -15.08 7.22
C CYS A 351 5.63 -14.33 6.87
N GLY A 352 6.11 -14.52 5.64
CA GLY A 352 7.26 -13.80 5.07
C GLY A 352 6.83 -12.52 4.34
N GLN A 353 7.78 -11.82 3.73
CA GLN A 353 7.51 -10.63 2.91
C GLN A 353 6.55 -10.92 1.73
N LEU A 354 6.50 -12.16 1.23
CA LEU A 354 5.59 -12.57 0.14
C LEU A 354 4.25 -13.13 0.65
N GLY A 355 4.01 -13.12 1.96
CA GLY A 355 2.80 -13.64 2.59
C GLY A 355 3.01 -14.93 3.40
N CYS A 356 1.91 -15.51 3.86
CA CYS A 356 1.93 -16.72 4.71
C CYS A 356 2.15 -17.99 3.89
N PRO A 357 2.75 -19.05 4.47
CA PRO A 357 3.07 -20.29 3.76
C PRO A 357 1.92 -20.87 2.93
N LEU A 358 0.68 -20.88 3.44
CA LEU A 358 -0.49 -21.38 2.70
C LEU A 358 -0.84 -20.54 1.45
N HIS A 359 -0.65 -19.23 1.48
CA HIS A 359 -0.90 -18.36 0.32
C HIS A 359 0.10 -18.65 -0.82
N LEU A 360 1.36 -18.96 -0.47
CA LEU A 360 2.40 -19.25 -1.45
C LEU A 360 2.15 -20.55 -2.24
N LEU A 361 1.27 -21.44 -1.76
CA LEU A 361 0.85 -22.62 -2.51
C LEU A 361 0.18 -22.25 -3.84
N GLY A 362 -0.47 -21.10 -3.91
CA GLY A 362 -1.05 -20.61 -5.15
C GLY A 362 -0.02 -20.36 -6.24
N LEU A 363 1.27 -20.21 -5.91
CA LEU A 363 2.35 -20.04 -6.90
C LEU A 363 2.78 -21.36 -7.55
N LYS A 364 2.22 -22.50 -7.11
CA LYS A 364 2.52 -23.82 -7.65
C LYS A 364 1.57 -24.15 -8.78
N GLU A 365 2.13 -24.46 -9.94
CA GLU A 365 1.35 -24.75 -11.16
C GLU A 365 0.62 -26.10 -11.03
N ASP A 366 1.33 -27.14 -10.60
CA ASP A 366 0.79 -28.49 -10.49
C ASP A 366 -0.16 -28.67 -9.29
N ALA A 367 -1.35 -29.22 -9.54
CA ALA A 367 -2.39 -29.43 -8.53
C ALA A 367 -2.07 -30.58 -7.56
N ALA A 368 -1.41 -31.65 -8.03
CA ALA A 368 -1.04 -32.78 -7.18
C ALA A 368 0.05 -32.38 -6.17
N THR A 369 1.01 -31.58 -6.62
CA THR A 369 2.03 -30.92 -5.81
C THR A 369 1.35 -30.00 -4.79
N ARG A 370 0.49 -29.07 -5.20
CA ARG A 370 -0.25 -28.21 -4.25
C ARG A 370 -0.97 -28.98 -3.15
N ALA A 371 -1.69 -30.04 -3.52
CA ALA A 371 -2.39 -30.87 -2.56
C ALA A 371 -1.41 -31.49 -1.55
N THR A 372 -0.31 -32.07 -2.00
CA THR A 372 0.70 -32.68 -1.12
C THR A 372 1.27 -31.66 -0.13
N TRP A 373 1.65 -30.48 -0.60
CA TRP A 373 2.23 -29.43 0.22
C TRP A 373 1.21 -28.84 1.21
N LEU A 374 -0.05 -28.67 0.78
CA LEU A 374 -1.15 -28.27 1.64
C LEU A 374 -1.32 -29.25 2.80
N GLU A 375 -1.39 -30.55 2.51
CA GLU A 375 -1.55 -31.57 3.56
C GLU A 375 -0.38 -31.55 4.56
N ARG A 376 0.87 -31.37 4.09
CA ARG A 376 2.03 -31.24 4.99
C ARG A 376 1.94 -30.03 5.91
N LEU A 377 1.59 -28.86 5.36
CA LEU A 377 1.45 -27.64 6.15
C LEU A 377 0.31 -27.78 7.16
N LEU A 378 -0.85 -28.31 6.76
CA LEU A 378 -1.97 -28.54 7.66
C LEU A 378 -1.63 -29.55 8.78
N GLN A 379 -0.95 -30.65 8.44
CA GLN A 379 -0.45 -31.64 9.43
C GLN A 379 0.51 -31.02 10.43
N ALA A 380 1.31 -30.02 10.02
CA ALA A 380 2.20 -29.28 10.89
C ALA A 380 1.51 -28.14 11.68
N GLY A 381 0.18 -27.97 11.56
CA GLY A 381 -0.58 -26.96 12.31
C GLY A 381 -0.76 -25.63 11.59
N ALA A 382 -0.66 -25.59 10.24
CA ALA A 382 -1.05 -24.42 9.47
C ALA A 382 -2.53 -24.10 9.69
N ARG A 383 -2.82 -22.85 10.05
CA ARG A 383 -4.19 -22.36 10.18
C ARG A 383 -4.70 -21.94 8.81
N PRO A 384 -5.82 -22.50 8.30
CA PRO A 384 -6.32 -22.20 6.95
C PRO A 384 -6.61 -20.72 6.69
N ASP A 385 -6.94 -19.99 7.76
CA ASP A 385 -7.26 -18.56 7.74
C ASP A 385 -6.10 -17.66 8.19
N ALA A 386 -4.87 -18.20 8.31
CA ALA A 386 -3.70 -17.38 8.60
C ALA A 386 -3.41 -16.39 7.47
N VAL A 387 -3.62 -15.11 7.74
CA VAL A 387 -3.29 -13.99 6.84
C VAL A 387 -2.27 -13.06 7.48
N ASP A 388 -1.48 -12.40 6.64
CA ASP A 388 -0.62 -11.30 7.06
C ASP A 388 -1.30 -9.98 6.71
N THR A 389 -1.87 -9.30 7.71
CA THR A 389 -2.56 -8.03 7.50
C THR A 389 -1.61 -6.86 7.26
N THR A 390 -0.31 -7.03 7.54
CA THR A 390 0.75 -6.05 7.23
C THR A 390 1.19 -6.13 5.77
N TYR A 391 0.95 -7.27 5.12
CA TYR A 391 1.20 -7.46 3.70
C TYR A 391 0.16 -6.72 2.87
N ARG A 392 0.59 -5.65 2.19
CA ARG A 392 -0.28 -4.79 1.37
C ARG A 392 -0.99 -5.52 0.23
N PHE A 393 -0.47 -6.66 -0.20
CA PHE A 393 -1.05 -7.45 -1.29
C PHE A 393 -1.84 -8.68 -0.81
N ALA A 394 -2.00 -8.91 0.51
CA ALA A 394 -2.91 -9.94 1.05
C ALA A 394 -4.34 -9.48 0.82
N SER A 395 -4.82 -9.74 -0.39
CA SER A 395 -6.10 -9.23 -0.86
C SER A 395 -7.26 -10.18 -0.48
N THR A 396 -6.94 -11.40 -0.02
CA THR A 396 -7.90 -12.43 0.41
C THR A 396 -7.19 -13.52 1.24
N THR A 397 -7.92 -14.56 1.64
CA THR A 397 -7.38 -15.75 2.34
C THR A 397 -6.87 -16.81 1.34
N ALA A 398 -6.19 -17.85 1.83
CA ALA A 398 -5.77 -18.98 0.99
C ALA A 398 -6.97 -19.66 0.29
N LEU A 399 -8.15 -19.68 0.93
CA LEU A 399 -9.39 -20.14 0.32
C LEU A 399 -9.81 -19.23 -0.84
N GLY A 400 -9.77 -17.92 -0.64
CA GLY A 400 -10.07 -16.95 -1.68
C GLY A 400 -9.11 -17.04 -2.88
N ASP A 401 -7.81 -17.23 -2.65
CA ASP A 401 -6.82 -17.43 -3.72
C ASP A 401 -7.06 -18.71 -4.52
N ALA A 402 -7.44 -19.80 -3.85
CA ALA A 402 -7.80 -21.05 -4.51
C ALA A 402 -9.04 -20.87 -5.40
N VAL A 403 -10.05 -20.16 -4.90
CA VAL A 403 -11.27 -19.82 -5.65
C VAL A 403 -10.95 -18.91 -6.83
N LEU A 404 -10.17 -17.85 -6.64
CA LEU A 404 -9.73 -16.94 -7.71
C LEU A 404 -9.08 -17.71 -8.88
N LYS A 405 -8.34 -18.78 -8.58
CA LYS A 405 -7.64 -19.62 -9.57
C LYS A 405 -8.49 -20.79 -10.11
N GLY A 406 -9.72 -20.96 -9.63
CA GLY A 406 -10.56 -22.10 -9.96
C GLY A 406 -10.08 -23.45 -9.43
N ASP A 407 -9.17 -23.45 -8.45
CA ASP A 407 -8.65 -24.66 -7.82
C ASP A 407 -9.61 -25.16 -6.74
N MET A 408 -10.71 -25.76 -7.18
CA MET A 408 -11.74 -26.31 -6.29
C MET A 408 -11.22 -27.48 -5.44
N GLY A 409 -10.16 -28.16 -5.88
CA GLY A 409 -9.52 -29.22 -5.09
C GLY A 409 -8.89 -28.67 -3.81
N THR A 410 -8.08 -27.62 -3.95
CA THR A 410 -7.48 -26.89 -2.83
C THR A 410 -8.54 -26.19 -1.98
N ALA A 411 -9.52 -25.52 -2.62
CA ALA A 411 -10.59 -24.81 -1.90
C ALA A 411 -11.38 -25.75 -0.96
N ARG A 412 -11.76 -26.94 -1.44
CA ARG A 412 -12.47 -27.94 -0.63
C ARG A 412 -11.61 -28.49 0.51
N ARG A 413 -10.30 -28.68 0.30
CA ARG A 413 -9.38 -29.13 1.36
C ARG A 413 -9.22 -28.08 2.45
N LEU A 414 -9.02 -26.82 2.07
CA LEU A 414 -8.95 -25.70 3.01
C LEU A 414 -10.25 -25.56 3.82
N ARG A 415 -11.41 -25.69 3.17
CA ARG A 415 -12.70 -25.67 3.86
C ARG A 415 -12.85 -26.80 4.88
N ARG A 416 -12.49 -28.04 4.51
CA ARG A 416 -12.46 -29.19 5.44
C ARG A 416 -11.50 -29.00 6.60
N ALA A 417 -10.39 -28.28 6.37
CA ALA A 417 -9.43 -27.95 7.40
C ALA A 417 -9.90 -26.80 8.32
N GLY A 418 -11.06 -26.18 8.05
CA GLY A 418 -11.66 -25.15 8.89
C GLY A 418 -11.59 -23.73 8.34
N ALA A 419 -11.18 -23.52 7.07
CA ALA A 419 -11.20 -22.19 6.47
C ALA A 419 -12.60 -21.58 6.49
N HIS A 420 -12.71 -20.32 6.90
CA HIS A 420 -13.98 -19.62 6.94
C HIS A 420 -14.43 -19.19 5.53
N PRO A 421 -15.67 -19.48 5.12
CA PRO A 421 -16.14 -19.20 3.75
C PRO A 421 -16.23 -17.71 3.43
N ASP A 422 -16.32 -16.85 4.46
CA ASP A 422 -16.29 -15.39 4.29
C ASP A 422 -14.88 -14.78 4.37
N GLY A 423 -13.86 -15.56 4.71
CA GLY A 423 -12.52 -15.04 5.03
C GLY A 423 -12.42 -14.48 6.45
N VAL A 424 -11.48 -13.55 6.69
CA VAL A 424 -11.14 -13.00 8.03
C VAL A 424 -11.02 -11.46 8.04
N PRO A 425 -11.19 -10.80 9.20
CA PRO A 425 -11.00 -9.36 9.34
C PRO A 425 -9.67 -8.87 8.72
N GLY A 426 -9.74 -7.79 7.94
CA GLY A 426 -8.59 -7.15 7.31
C GLY A 426 -8.29 -7.57 5.87
N VAL A 427 -8.97 -8.59 5.31
CA VAL A 427 -8.88 -8.90 3.87
C VAL A 427 -9.80 -7.99 3.03
N SER A 428 -9.39 -7.68 1.79
CA SER A 428 -10.14 -6.76 0.93
C SER A 428 -11.27 -7.41 0.13
N ALA A 429 -11.24 -8.73 -0.10
CA ALA A 429 -12.32 -9.46 -0.77
C ALA A 429 -12.55 -10.85 -0.15
N THR A 430 -13.83 -11.24 -0.03
CA THR A 430 -14.23 -12.58 0.44
C THR A 430 -14.03 -13.63 -0.68
N PRO A 431 -13.93 -14.92 -0.34
CA PRO A 431 -13.91 -15.98 -1.35
C PRO A 431 -15.11 -15.94 -2.30
N LEU A 432 -16.31 -15.58 -1.81
CA LEU A 432 -17.50 -15.46 -2.66
C LEU A 432 -17.36 -14.32 -3.65
N GLU A 433 -16.89 -13.16 -3.20
CA GLU A 433 -16.61 -12.02 -4.07
C GLU A 433 -15.61 -12.35 -5.18
N MET A 434 -14.55 -13.12 -4.87
CA MET A 434 -13.58 -13.58 -5.87
C MET A 434 -14.21 -14.51 -6.93
N ALA A 435 -15.11 -15.40 -6.52
CA ALA A 435 -15.83 -16.26 -7.45
C ALA A 435 -16.72 -15.45 -8.40
N LEU A 436 -17.34 -14.38 -7.91
CA LEU A 436 -18.21 -13.52 -8.70
C LEU A 436 -17.42 -12.64 -9.68
N GLU A 437 -16.30 -12.08 -9.23
CA GLU A 437 -15.39 -11.28 -10.06
C GLU A 437 -14.84 -12.08 -11.24
N THR A 438 -14.61 -13.38 -11.05
CA THR A 438 -14.07 -14.27 -12.08
C THR A 438 -15.12 -15.08 -12.83
N GLY A 439 -16.42 -14.82 -12.61
CA GLY A 439 -17.50 -15.53 -13.31
C GLY A 439 -17.69 -17.00 -12.93
N GLN A 440 -17.07 -17.46 -11.84
CA GLN A 440 -17.05 -18.87 -11.45
C GLN A 440 -18.31 -19.30 -10.70
N ARG A 441 -19.43 -19.45 -11.43
CA ARG A 441 -20.74 -19.81 -10.86
C ARG A 441 -20.70 -21.06 -9.98
N ALA A 442 -20.01 -22.12 -10.41
CA ALA A 442 -19.94 -23.36 -9.63
C ALA A 442 -19.21 -23.16 -8.28
N ALA A 443 -18.16 -22.35 -8.25
CA ALA A 443 -17.46 -22.00 -7.02
C ALA A 443 -18.33 -21.15 -6.10
N ALA A 444 -19.05 -20.16 -6.66
CA ALA A 444 -19.99 -19.33 -5.91
C ALA A 444 -21.13 -20.16 -5.29
N GLN A 445 -21.74 -21.06 -6.07
CA GLN A 445 -22.78 -21.97 -5.59
C GLN A 445 -22.27 -22.86 -4.45
N TRP A 446 -21.06 -23.39 -4.59
CA TRP A 446 -20.43 -24.18 -3.53
C TRP A 446 -20.19 -23.35 -2.27
N LEU A 447 -19.62 -22.14 -2.38
CA LEU A 447 -19.38 -21.27 -1.22
C LEU A 447 -20.68 -20.91 -0.48
N VAL A 448 -21.75 -20.59 -1.20
CA VAL A 448 -23.07 -20.34 -0.60
C VAL A 448 -23.58 -21.60 0.15
N ALA A 449 -23.41 -22.79 -0.44
CA ALA A 449 -23.77 -24.04 0.22
C ALA A 449 -22.91 -24.34 1.47
N GLU A 450 -21.66 -23.86 1.52
CA GLU A 450 -20.74 -23.96 2.66
C GLU A 450 -20.99 -22.90 3.75
N GLY A 451 -21.99 -22.01 3.54
CA GLY A 451 -22.40 -20.99 4.51
C GLY A 451 -21.78 -19.61 4.30
N ALA A 452 -21.20 -19.32 3.12
CA ALA A 452 -20.75 -17.96 2.80
C ALA A 452 -21.93 -16.97 2.85
N SER A 453 -21.73 -15.84 3.52
CA SER A 453 -22.66 -14.73 3.47
C SER A 453 -22.76 -14.19 2.05
N VAL A 454 -23.99 -14.15 1.53
CA VAL A 454 -24.29 -13.46 0.27
C VAL A 454 -24.34 -11.94 0.45
N LEU A 455 -24.45 -11.46 1.69
CA LEU A 455 -24.47 -10.03 1.99
C LEU A 455 -23.04 -9.52 2.23
N PRO A 456 -22.72 -8.30 1.75
CA PRO A 456 -21.43 -7.67 2.01
C PRO A 456 -21.17 -7.50 3.51
N TRP A 457 -19.90 -7.50 3.90
CA TRP A 457 -19.51 -7.24 5.29
C TRP A 457 -19.91 -5.82 5.71
N GLU A 458 -20.67 -5.72 6.80
CA GLU A 458 -21.22 -4.45 7.29
C GLU A 458 -20.15 -3.47 7.78
N ASP A 459 -18.97 -3.97 8.17
CA ASP A 459 -17.88 -3.23 8.81
C ASP A 459 -16.57 -3.29 8.01
N ARG A 460 -16.60 -2.84 6.76
CA ARG A 460 -15.36 -2.57 5.99
C ARG A 460 -14.83 -1.14 6.21
N SER A 461 -15.60 -0.28 6.87
CA SER A 461 -15.34 1.16 6.94
C SER A 461 -14.53 1.61 8.16
N ILE A 462 -14.34 0.79 9.21
CA ILE A 462 -13.79 1.29 10.48
C ILE A 462 -12.26 1.24 10.58
N GLN A 463 -11.54 0.43 9.79
CA GLN A 463 -10.12 0.16 10.10
C GLN A 463 -9.05 0.85 9.24
N ASP A 464 -9.33 1.40 8.05
CA ASP A 464 -8.32 2.21 7.33
C ASP A 464 -8.91 3.04 6.16
N PRO A 465 -9.19 4.34 6.37
CA PRO A 465 -9.58 5.27 5.30
C PRO A 465 -8.56 5.37 4.15
N ALA A 466 -7.28 5.05 4.40
CA ALA A 466 -6.22 5.06 3.39
C ALA A 466 -6.13 3.74 2.58
N ARG A 467 -6.81 2.67 3.01
CA ARG A 467 -7.17 1.50 2.19
C ARG A 467 -8.52 1.67 1.49
N GLY A 468 -9.20 2.79 1.74
CA GLY A 468 -10.49 3.14 1.14
C GLY A 468 -10.51 2.83 -0.34
N ALA A 469 -11.37 1.89 -0.74
CA ALA A 469 -11.72 1.61 -2.14
C ALA A 469 -10.54 1.43 -3.12
N LEU A 470 -9.33 1.08 -2.66
CA LEU A 470 -8.19 0.92 -3.55
C LEU A 470 -8.17 -0.49 -4.16
N GLY A 471 -8.78 -0.61 -5.34
CA GLY A 471 -8.10 -1.27 -6.46
C GLY A 471 -8.69 -2.56 -7.03
N ARG A 472 -9.79 -3.08 -6.50
CA ARG A 472 -10.64 -4.02 -7.26
C ARG A 472 -11.99 -3.37 -7.48
N GLY A 473 -12.49 -3.45 -8.72
CA GLY A 473 -13.86 -3.08 -9.02
C GLY A 473 -14.76 -3.79 -8.02
N ASN A 474 -15.87 -3.14 -7.63
CA ASN A 474 -16.87 -3.77 -6.79
C ASN A 474 -17.15 -5.18 -7.37
N PRO A 475 -16.82 -6.28 -6.67
CA PRO A 475 -16.86 -7.64 -7.25
C PRO A 475 -18.24 -8.00 -7.79
N TRP A 476 -19.27 -7.38 -7.21
CA TRP A 476 -20.65 -7.45 -7.63
C TRP A 476 -20.87 -6.77 -9.00
N LEU A 477 -20.15 -5.69 -9.34
CA LEU A 477 -20.12 -5.09 -10.67
C LEU A 477 -19.33 -5.93 -11.69
N ALA A 478 -18.25 -6.62 -11.29
CA ALA A 478 -17.49 -7.47 -12.19
C ALA A 478 -18.30 -8.67 -12.69
N SER A 479 -19.29 -9.12 -11.91
CA SER A 479 -20.28 -10.11 -12.37
C SER A 479 -21.19 -9.62 -13.51
N ARG A 480 -21.15 -8.34 -13.90
CA ARG A 480 -21.93 -7.78 -15.02
C ARG A 480 -21.58 -8.41 -16.37
N ASP A 481 -20.35 -8.93 -16.52
CA ASP A 481 -19.94 -9.70 -17.70
C ASP A 481 -20.57 -11.11 -17.72
N HIS A 482 -21.28 -11.49 -16.65
CA HIS A 482 -21.95 -12.77 -16.45
C HIS A 482 -23.41 -12.57 -15.96
N PRO A 483 -24.34 -12.14 -16.84
CA PRO A 483 -25.68 -11.70 -16.45
C PRO A 483 -26.51 -12.76 -15.71
N ASP A 484 -26.33 -14.04 -16.04
CA ASP A 484 -27.01 -15.14 -15.35
C ASP A 484 -26.49 -15.36 -13.92
N LEU A 485 -25.18 -15.17 -13.70
CA LEU A 485 -24.55 -15.26 -12.39
C LEU A 485 -24.98 -14.07 -11.53
N GLN A 486 -24.96 -12.88 -12.10
CA GLN A 486 -25.45 -11.67 -11.46
C GLN A 486 -26.91 -11.84 -11.03
N SER A 487 -27.82 -12.15 -11.96
CA SER A 487 -29.25 -12.30 -11.65
C SER A 487 -29.52 -13.31 -10.53
N TRP A 488 -28.77 -14.42 -10.51
CA TRP A 488 -28.83 -15.44 -9.47
C TRP A 488 -28.39 -14.92 -8.10
N ILE A 489 -27.20 -14.34 -8.00
CA ILE A 489 -26.67 -13.91 -6.70
C ILE A 489 -27.45 -12.74 -6.13
N GLU A 490 -27.88 -11.80 -6.98
CA GLU A 490 -28.77 -10.71 -6.58
C GLU A 490 -30.08 -11.23 -5.97
N GLY A 491 -30.67 -12.27 -6.56
CA GLY A 491 -31.89 -12.87 -6.01
C GLY A 491 -31.69 -13.42 -4.60
N LEU A 492 -30.53 -14.04 -4.34
CA LEU A 492 -30.14 -14.52 -3.03
C LEU A 492 -29.92 -13.36 -2.05
N MET A 493 -29.20 -12.31 -2.46
CA MET A 493 -28.96 -11.13 -1.64
C MET A 493 -30.26 -10.44 -1.24
N MET A 494 -31.18 -10.24 -2.18
CA MET A 494 -32.48 -9.62 -1.91
C MET A 494 -33.30 -10.46 -0.92
N SER A 495 -33.28 -11.78 -1.07
CA SER A 495 -33.96 -12.70 -0.16
C SER A 495 -33.34 -12.66 1.25
N ALA A 496 -32.02 -12.68 1.33
CA ALA A 496 -31.29 -12.60 2.60
C ALA A 496 -31.52 -11.25 3.31
N ALA A 497 -31.48 -10.13 2.58
CA ALA A 497 -31.76 -8.81 3.12
C ALA A 497 -33.22 -8.72 3.60
N ALA A 498 -34.19 -9.22 2.83
CA ALA A 498 -35.60 -9.20 3.22
C ALA A 498 -35.88 -10.02 4.51
N ALA A 499 -35.08 -11.04 4.79
CA ALA A 499 -35.20 -11.83 6.01
C ALA A 499 -34.70 -11.10 7.28
N ARG A 500 -33.89 -10.05 7.14
CA ARG A 500 -33.36 -9.32 8.29
C ARG A 500 -34.38 -8.31 8.85
N PRO A 501 -34.48 -8.18 10.19
CA PRO A 501 -35.40 -7.24 10.81
C PRO A 501 -35.16 -5.79 10.40
N GLU A 502 -33.90 -5.37 10.24
CA GLU A 502 -33.52 -3.98 9.89
C GLU A 502 -34.17 -3.43 8.61
N HIS A 503 -34.58 -4.32 7.70
CA HIS A 503 -35.26 -3.95 6.46
C HIS A 503 -36.79 -3.91 6.59
N ASP A 504 -37.37 -4.27 7.75
CA ASP A 504 -38.81 -4.31 8.01
C ASP A 504 -39.39 -2.97 8.47
N ILE A 505 -39.32 -1.96 7.62
CA ILE A 505 -39.83 -0.62 7.91
C ILE A 505 -41.37 -0.62 7.86
N ARG A 506 -42.01 -0.12 8.92
CA ARG A 506 -43.47 0.12 8.95
C ARG A 506 -43.76 1.61 8.91
N LEU A 507 -44.90 1.99 8.34
CA LEU A 507 -45.33 3.38 8.26
C LEU A 507 -46.65 3.59 9.01
N ILE A 508 -46.71 4.68 9.77
CA ILE A 508 -47.94 5.22 10.37
C ILE A 508 -48.12 6.63 9.82
N VAL A 509 -49.32 6.94 9.34
CA VAL A 509 -49.72 8.30 8.95
C VAL A 509 -50.50 8.91 10.09
N GLU A 510 -50.08 10.08 10.56
CA GLU A 510 -50.78 10.83 11.60
C GLU A 510 -51.28 12.17 11.07
N GLN A 511 -52.58 12.43 11.20
CA GLN A 511 -53.17 13.73 10.94
C GLN A 511 -54.20 14.02 12.03
N ASP A 512 -54.16 15.23 12.60
CA ASP A 512 -55.11 15.67 13.63
C ASP A 512 -55.17 14.77 14.88
N GLY A 513 -54.02 14.22 15.28
CA GLY A 513 -53.92 13.29 16.40
C GLY A 513 -54.42 11.87 16.10
N ARG A 514 -54.92 11.59 14.90
CA ARG A 514 -55.32 10.23 14.47
C ARG A 514 -54.14 9.51 13.84
N ARG A 515 -53.65 8.47 14.52
CA ARG A 515 -52.57 7.59 14.03
C ARG A 515 -53.15 6.41 13.24
N GLN A 516 -52.80 6.30 11.97
CA GLN A 516 -53.31 5.28 11.06
C GLN A 516 -52.14 4.42 10.53
N PRO A 517 -51.98 3.17 11.01
CA PRO A 517 -51.00 2.25 10.46
C PRO A 517 -51.28 1.96 8.98
N VAL A 518 -50.23 1.91 8.18
CA VAL A 518 -50.31 1.70 6.74
C VAL A 518 -50.07 0.23 6.42
N GLN A 519 -51.00 -0.36 5.66
CA GLN A 519 -50.80 -1.64 4.99
C GLN A 519 -50.27 -1.40 3.58
N ASP A 520 -49.47 -2.34 3.07
CA ASP A 520 -48.98 -2.26 1.69
C ASP A 520 -50.15 -2.29 0.70
N GLY A 521 -50.26 -1.27 -0.15
CA GLY A 521 -51.37 -1.08 -1.08
C GLY A 521 -52.61 -0.45 -0.46
N GLY A 522 -52.52 0.00 0.80
CA GLY A 522 -53.59 0.70 1.47
C GLY A 522 -53.91 2.04 0.82
N VAL A 523 -55.15 2.50 1.02
CA VAL A 523 -55.62 3.81 0.60
C VAL A 523 -56.10 4.56 1.85
N LEU A 524 -55.52 5.74 2.11
CA LEU A 524 -55.95 6.61 3.20
C LEU A 524 -56.54 7.91 2.65
N THR A 525 -57.57 8.41 3.32
CA THR A 525 -58.15 9.73 3.00
C THR A 525 -57.73 10.72 4.08
N LEU A 526 -57.10 11.82 3.65
CA LEU A 526 -56.59 12.88 4.51
C LEU A 526 -57.28 14.20 4.17
N ARG A 527 -57.31 15.12 5.13
CA ARG A 527 -57.66 16.52 4.86
C ARG A 527 -56.51 17.18 4.10
N PRO A 528 -56.77 18.21 3.26
CA PRO A 528 -55.73 18.97 2.56
C PRO A 528 -55.02 19.91 3.54
N ALA A 529 -54.34 19.34 4.53
CA ALA A 529 -53.64 19.99 5.63
C ALA A 529 -52.36 19.21 5.98
N PRO A 530 -51.39 19.80 6.70
CA PRO A 530 -50.18 19.12 7.10
C PRO A 530 -50.46 17.79 7.84
N PHE A 531 -49.56 16.82 7.67
CA PHE A 531 -49.64 15.50 8.30
C PHE A 531 -48.24 14.99 8.62
N ARG A 532 -48.13 13.90 9.38
CA ARG A 532 -46.85 13.29 9.76
C ARG A 532 -46.72 11.89 9.19
N LEU A 533 -45.56 11.60 8.64
CA LEU A 533 -45.08 10.26 8.33
C LEU A 533 -44.23 9.76 9.49
N ILE A 534 -44.65 8.67 10.12
CA ILE A 534 -43.94 8.05 11.24
C ILE A 534 -43.41 6.70 10.76
N PHE A 535 -42.11 6.64 10.50
CA PHE A 535 -41.42 5.43 10.10
C PHE A 535 -40.99 4.67 11.36
N VAL A 536 -41.48 3.45 11.52
CA VAL A 536 -41.07 2.54 12.58
C VAL A 536 -39.98 1.64 12.02
N MET A 537 -38.73 1.92 12.40
CA MET A 537 -37.55 1.21 11.91
C MET A 537 -36.99 0.33 13.04
N PRO A 538 -37.12 -1.01 12.95
CA PRO A 538 -36.59 -1.93 13.95
C PRO A 538 -35.06 -2.09 13.83
N GLY A 539 -34.37 -2.32 14.95
CA GLY A 539 -32.93 -2.60 14.99
C GLY A 539 -32.14 -1.66 15.91
N THR A 540 -30.86 -1.98 16.15
CA THR A 540 -29.95 -1.19 16.99
C THR A 540 -29.29 -0.04 16.22
N HIS A 541 -29.17 -0.15 14.89
CA HIS A 541 -28.55 0.85 14.01
C HIS A 541 -29.28 0.95 12.66
N PRO A 542 -30.50 1.51 12.59
CA PRO A 542 -31.19 1.69 11.32
C PRO A 542 -30.37 2.65 10.44
N ARG A 543 -30.18 2.31 9.16
CA ARG A 543 -29.45 3.18 8.20
C ARG A 543 -30.33 4.31 7.67
N GLY A 544 -31.63 4.06 7.50
CA GLY A 544 -32.55 5.03 6.94
C GLY A 544 -33.71 4.40 6.17
N VAL A 545 -34.57 5.25 5.61
CA VAL A 545 -35.67 4.85 4.73
C VAL A 545 -35.51 5.54 3.38
N THR A 546 -35.77 4.82 2.31
CA THR A 546 -35.87 5.40 0.98
C THR A 546 -37.32 5.67 0.65
N LEU A 547 -37.61 6.87 0.16
CA LEU A 547 -38.95 7.39 -0.04
C LEU A 547 -39.05 8.07 -1.40
N THR A 548 -40.12 7.82 -2.13
CA THR A 548 -40.48 8.55 -3.35
C THR A 548 -41.99 8.76 -3.40
N ALA A 549 -42.43 9.84 -4.04
CA ALA A 549 -43.84 10.15 -4.18
C ALA A 549 -44.16 10.72 -5.57
N SER A 550 -45.39 10.50 -6.03
CA SER A 550 -45.86 10.94 -7.35
C SER A 550 -47.35 11.21 -7.33
N LEU A 551 -47.83 12.09 -8.21
CA LEU A 551 -49.26 12.28 -8.46
C LEU A 551 -49.79 11.32 -9.54
N SER A 552 -48.92 10.53 -10.17
CA SER A 552 -49.28 9.59 -11.22
C SER A 552 -49.80 8.25 -10.64
N PRO A 553 -51.05 7.83 -10.92
CA PRO A 553 -51.61 6.58 -10.37
C PRO A 553 -50.90 5.30 -10.85
N SER A 554 -50.23 5.34 -12.01
CA SER A 554 -49.47 4.20 -12.53
C SER A 554 -48.12 4.00 -11.82
N PHE A 555 -47.66 5.02 -11.08
CA PHE A 555 -46.35 5.04 -10.44
C PHE A 555 -46.18 3.96 -9.38
N ALA A 556 -47.13 3.81 -8.45
CA ALA A 556 -47.04 2.81 -7.38
C ALA A 556 -46.99 1.37 -7.93
N GLN A 557 -47.79 1.06 -8.95
CA GLN A 557 -47.79 -0.26 -9.57
C GLN A 557 -46.48 -0.55 -10.30
N ALA A 558 -45.89 0.47 -10.92
CA ALA A 558 -44.68 0.31 -11.70
C ALA A 558 -43.41 0.31 -10.82
N ALA A 559 -43.41 1.04 -9.71
CA ALA A 559 -42.41 0.95 -8.64
C ALA A 559 -42.33 -0.47 -8.03
N ARG A 560 -43.45 -1.21 -7.99
CA ARG A 560 -43.54 -2.59 -7.49
C ARG A 560 -43.16 -3.67 -8.50
N ARG A 561 -43.39 -3.46 -9.80
CA ARG A 561 -43.23 -4.51 -10.84
C ARG A 561 -41.80 -4.71 -11.31
N ASN A 562 -40.94 -3.69 -11.21
CA ASN A 562 -39.60 -3.78 -11.76
C ASN A 562 -38.53 -3.06 -10.90
N HIS A 563 -38.20 -3.56 -9.72
CA HIS A 563 -37.09 -2.98 -8.94
C HIS A 563 -35.74 -3.01 -9.68
N ARG A 564 -35.61 -3.87 -10.71
CA ARG A 564 -34.43 -3.99 -11.57
C ARG A 564 -34.57 -3.07 -12.79
N GLY A 565 -33.97 -1.88 -12.72
CA GLY A 565 -33.92 -0.95 -13.86
C GLY A 565 -35.12 -0.01 -13.99
N ASN A 566 -35.97 0.09 -12.96
CA ASN A 566 -36.93 1.19 -12.90
C ASN A 566 -36.20 2.50 -12.55
N GLY A 567 -36.17 3.43 -13.49
CA GLY A 567 -35.61 4.77 -13.30
C GLY A 567 -36.14 5.52 -12.09
N ALA A 568 -37.39 5.25 -11.66
CA ALA A 568 -37.98 5.75 -10.42
C ALA A 568 -37.13 5.48 -9.17
N LEU A 569 -36.32 4.42 -9.22
CA LEU A 569 -35.52 3.92 -8.11
C LEU A 569 -34.01 4.11 -8.34
N ILE A 570 -33.60 4.70 -9.46
CA ILE A 570 -32.20 5.08 -9.73
C ILE A 570 -31.94 6.42 -9.00
N PRO A 571 -30.83 6.56 -8.26
CA PRO A 571 -30.54 7.83 -7.58
C PRO A 571 -30.22 8.90 -8.64
N SER A 572 -31.11 9.85 -8.87
CA SER A 572 -30.83 11.00 -9.75
C SER A 572 -30.01 12.07 -9.03
N ARG A 573 -30.27 12.29 -7.74
CA ARG A 573 -29.50 13.14 -6.82
C ARG A 573 -29.82 12.71 -5.38
N SER A 574 -28.93 11.97 -4.71
CA SER A 574 -29.07 11.71 -3.26
C SER A 574 -28.64 12.95 -2.47
N GLY A 575 -29.27 14.08 -2.71
CA GLY A 575 -28.98 15.35 -2.05
C GLY A 575 -30.24 15.84 -1.36
N ALA A 576 -30.19 15.97 -0.04
CA ALA A 576 -31.20 16.75 0.67
C ALA A 576 -31.22 18.14 0.06
N LEU A 577 -32.37 18.59 -0.44
CA LEU A 577 -32.52 19.98 -0.86
C LEU A 577 -32.44 20.91 0.36
N THR A 578 -32.67 20.40 1.58
CA THR A 578 -32.65 21.15 2.84
C THR A 578 -32.51 20.23 4.07
N GLU A 579 -31.71 20.63 5.08
CA GLU A 579 -31.73 20.04 6.44
C GLU A 579 -33.00 20.49 7.19
N VAL A 580 -33.54 19.69 8.13
CA VAL A 580 -34.78 20.01 8.91
C VAL A 580 -34.85 21.41 9.52
N ASP A 581 -33.71 22.06 9.75
CA ASP A 581 -33.63 23.41 10.32
C ASP A 581 -33.81 24.54 9.28
N GLN A 582 -33.88 24.22 7.99
CA GLN A 582 -34.05 25.22 6.93
C GLN A 582 -35.53 25.47 6.60
N PRO A 583 -35.87 26.69 6.12
CA PRO A 583 -37.17 26.93 5.49
C PRO A 583 -37.35 25.88 4.37
N ASN A 584 -38.48 25.18 4.33
CA ASN A 584 -38.84 24.15 3.32
C ASN A 584 -38.34 22.71 3.58
N ALA A 585 -37.71 22.42 4.73
CA ALA A 585 -37.19 21.08 5.01
C ALA A 585 -38.24 19.97 5.24
N GLY A 586 -39.51 20.35 5.39
CA GLY A 586 -40.66 19.45 5.48
C GLY A 586 -41.31 19.12 4.13
N ALA A 587 -40.73 19.53 3.00
CA ALA A 587 -41.31 19.25 1.70
C ALA A 587 -41.15 17.77 1.30
N LEU A 588 -42.21 17.20 0.72
CA LEU A 588 -42.20 15.89 0.07
C LEU A 588 -41.96 16.07 -1.44
N LEU A 589 -40.95 15.38 -1.98
CA LEU A 589 -40.60 15.50 -3.39
C LEU A 589 -41.56 14.67 -4.25
N LEU A 590 -42.11 15.31 -5.29
CA LEU A 590 -43.00 14.71 -6.27
C LEU A 590 -42.24 14.48 -7.59
N HIS A 591 -42.19 13.23 -8.03
CA HIS A 591 -41.56 12.83 -9.28
C HIS A 591 -42.62 12.46 -10.32
N ASP A 592 -42.56 13.10 -11.49
CA ASP A 592 -43.60 13.00 -12.54
C ASP A 592 -43.23 12.05 -13.70
N THR A 593 -42.09 11.36 -13.66
CA THR A 593 -41.63 10.55 -14.80
C THR A 593 -42.42 9.25 -14.99
N PRO A 594 -42.92 8.97 -16.22
CA PRO A 594 -43.63 7.74 -16.52
C PRO A 594 -42.70 6.51 -16.47
N VAL A 595 -43.15 5.49 -15.75
CA VAL A 595 -42.40 4.25 -15.57
C VAL A 595 -42.58 3.35 -16.80
N GLY A 596 -41.63 3.39 -17.73
CA GLY A 596 -41.67 2.56 -18.94
C GLY A 596 -40.35 2.41 -19.73
N GLY A 597 -39.27 3.09 -19.35
CA GLY A 597 -37.98 2.95 -20.03
C GLY A 597 -37.26 1.66 -19.64
N THR A 598 -36.85 0.86 -20.62
CA THR A 598 -36.01 -0.34 -20.45
C THR A 598 -34.51 -0.04 -20.48
N SER A 599 -34.13 1.25 -20.57
CA SER A 599 -32.74 1.69 -20.75
C SER A 599 -32.21 2.37 -19.49
N ARG A 600 -31.03 1.91 -19.02
CA ARG A 600 -30.23 2.55 -17.96
C ARG A 600 -29.83 3.99 -18.30
N ASP A 601 -29.85 4.37 -19.57
CA ASP A 601 -29.34 5.65 -20.05
C ASP A 601 -30.40 6.78 -20.08
N GLN A 602 -31.67 6.50 -19.76
CA GLN A 602 -32.76 7.47 -20.01
C GLN A 602 -33.84 7.57 -18.92
N ALA A 603 -33.69 6.91 -17.77
CA ALA A 603 -34.77 6.87 -16.79
C ALA A 603 -34.43 7.71 -15.54
N VAL A 604 -34.70 9.01 -15.59
CA VAL A 604 -34.60 9.91 -14.43
C VAL A 604 -35.87 9.80 -13.61
N GLY A 605 -35.85 8.96 -12.60
CA GLY A 605 -36.70 9.14 -11.44
C GLY A 605 -35.89 9.54 -10.22
N GLY A 606 -36.57 9.94 -9.16
CA GLY A 606 -35.90 10.37 -7.95
C GLY A 606 -36.48 9.72 -6.73
N HIS A 607 -35.60 9.50 -5.77
CA HIS A 607 -35.95 9.08 -4.43
C HIS A 607 -35.09 9.83 -3.44
N VAL A 608 -35.63 9.98 -2.24
CA VAL A 608 -34.94 10.58 -1.11
C VAL A 608 -34.55 9.46 -0.16
N VAL A 609 -33.27 9.39 0.18
CA VAL A 609 -32.79 8.53 1.27
C VAL A 609 -32.80 9.35 2.55
N LEU A 610 -33.71 9.06 3.48
CA LEU A 610 -33.77 9.68 4.80
C LEU A 610 -32.83 8.94 5.77
N GLN A 611 -31.78 9.59 6.23
CA GLN A 611 -30.79 9.06 7.17
C GLN A 611 -31.34 9.04 8.59
N ALA A 612 -31.20 7.90 9.26
CA ALA A 612 -31.64 7.75 10.64
C ALA A 612 -30.61 8.29 11.65
N ASP A 613 -29.33 8.39 11.27
CA ASP A 613 -28.27 8.98 12.10
C ASP A 613 -28.24 10.51 11.96
N PRO A 614 -28.62 11.28 12.99
CA PRO A 614 -28.64 12.74 12.93
C PRO A 614 -27.24 13.37 12.82
N SER A 615 -26.16 12.64 13.14
CA SER A 615 -24.78 13.10 12.93
C SER A 615 -24.37 13.08 11.47
N VAL A 616 -25.02 12.23 10.66
CA VAL A 616 -24.83 12.17 9.20
C VAL A 616 -25.72 13.21 8.52
N ARG A 617 -27.03 13.20 8.83
CA ARG A 617 -28.00 14.17 8.29
C ARG A 617 -29.24 14.25 9.16
N ARG A 618 -29.77 15.46 9.34
CA ARG A 618 -31.00 15.68 10.12
C ARG A 618 -32.21 15.65 9.19
N ASP A 619 -32.74 14.45 8.93
CA ASP A 619 -33.87 14.21 8.02
C ASP A 619 -35.25 14.09 8.68
N PHE A 620 -35.24 13.86 9.99
CA PHE A 620 -36.43 13.65 10.80
C PHE A 620 -36.58 14.80 11.81
N HIS A 621 -37.81 15.26 11.99
CA HIS A 621 -38.13 16.36 12.91
C HIS A 621 -38.10 15.91 14.37
N ALA A 622 -38.36 14.61 14.61
CA ALA A 622 -38.28 14.02 15.93
C ALA A 622 -38.01 12.51 15.83
N GLN A 623 -37.39 11.95 16.86
CA GLN A 623 -37.24 10.52 17.06
C GLN A 623 -37.78 10.13 18.44
N ARG A 624 -38.56 9.06 18.51
CA ARG A 624 -39.10 8.48 19.75
C ARG A 624 -38.90 6.97 19.76
N GLY A 625 -37.82 6.51 20.39
CA GLY A 625 -37.42 5.10 20.31
C GLY A 625 -37.15 4.69 18.86
N THR A 626 -37.92 3.72 18.36
CA THR A 626 -37.85 3.23 16.96
C THR A 626 -38.71 4.05 15.98
N GLU A 627 -39.42 5.07 16.45
CA GLU A 627 -40.27 5.92 15.62
C GLU A 627 -39.51 7.17 15.15
N TYR A 628 -39.43 7.32 13.83
CA TYR A 628 -38.78 8.45 13.16
C TYR A 628 -39.85 9.29 12.46
N ILE A 629 -39.98 10.54 12.89
CA ILE A 629 -41.12 11.39 12.59
C ILE A 629 -40.70 12.47 11.59
N ARG A 630 -41.38 12.50 10.44
CA ARG A 630 -41.23 13.55 9.44
C ARG A 630 -42.57 14.26 9.26
N GLU A 631 -42.59 15.56 9.53
CA GLU A 631 -43.75 16.40 9.24
C GLU A 631 -43.75 16.80 7.76
N VAL A 632 -44.92 16.72 7.14
CA VAL A 632 -45.14 17.05 5.73
C VAL A 632 -46.17 18.17 5.66
N ALA A 633 -45.68 19.38 5.34
CA ALA A 633 -46.50 20.57 5.17
C ALA A 633 -46.51 21.10 3.74
N HIS A 634 -45.49 20.73 2.95
CA HIS A 634 -45.29 21.17 1.58
C HIS A 634 -44.95 20.00 0.65
N VAL A 635 -45.10 20.23 -0.65
CA VAL A 635 -44.64 19.36 -1.73
C VAL A 635 -43.85 20.15 -2.75
N THR A 636 -42.87 19.51 -3.35
CA THR A 636 -41.98 20.14 -4.33
C THR A 636 -41.91 19.24 -5.56
N ALA A 637 -42.31 19.76 -6.71
CA ALA A 637 -42.21 19.04 -7.96
C ALA A 637 -40.74 19.01 -8.43
N VAL A 638 -40.25 17.83 -8.76
CA VAL A 638 -38.89 17.61 -9.26
C VAL A 638 -38.98 17.20 -10.73
N PRO A 639 -38.63 18.10 -11.67
CA PRO A 639 -38.70 17.79 -13.09
C PRO A 639 -37.62 16.76 -13.50
N GLU A 640 -37.80 16.14 -14.67
CA GLU A 640 -36.84 15.19 -15.25
C GLU A 640 -35.47 15.83 -15.51
N GLN A 641 -35.45 17.10 -15.90
CA GLN A 641 -34.24 17.92 -16.07
C GLN A 641 -34.49 19.32 -15.49
N GLY A 642 -33.51 19.82 -14.73
CA GLY A 642 -33.56 21.16 -14.11
C GLY A 642 -33.55 21.14 -12.59
N GLU A 643 -33.66 22.33 -11.99
CA GLU A 643 -33.76 22.49 -10.54
C GLU A 643 -35.20 22.23 -10.05
N PRO A 644 -35.39 21.76 -8.81
CA PRO A 644 -36.70 21.60 -8.21
C PRO A 644 -37.54 22.89 -8.28
N GLY A 645 -38.85 22.72 -8.48
CA GLY A 645 -39.79 23.83 -8.48
C GLY A 645 -39.98 24.48 -7.09
N PRO A 646 -40.79 25.54 -6.98
CA PRO A 646 -41.10 26.13 -5.69
C PRO A 646 -41.97 25.19 -4.84
N ASP A 647 -41.78 25.26 -3.53
CA ASP A 647 -42.62 24.58 -2.55
C ASP A 647 -44.08 25.00 -2.64
N ARG A 648 -44.98 24.01 -2.60
CA ARG A 648 -46.43 24.21 -2.59
C ARG A 648 -46.99 23.62 -1.30
N PRO A 649 -47.92 24.32 -0.59
CA PRO A 649 -48.53 23.76 0.61
C PRO A 649 -49.37 22.53 0.27
N ILE A 650 -49.52 21.60 1.22
CA ILE A 650 -50.36 20.39 1.05
C ILE A 650 -51.82 20.73 0.69
N THR A 651 -52.30 21.93 1.04
CA THR A 651 -53.62 22.43 0.60
C THR A 651 -53.79 22.42 -0.92
N ALA A 652 -52.69 22.55 -1.67
CA ALA A 652 -52.68 22.52 -3.13
C ALA A 652 -52.98 21.13 -3.72
N LEU A 653 -52.94 20.06 -2.91
CA LEU A 653 -53.28 18.70 -3.32
C LEU A 653 -54.78 18.38 -3.17
N LYS A 654 -55.62 19.34 -2.77
CA LYS A 654 -57.07 19.11 -2.63
C LYS A 654 -57.67 18.50 -3.91
N GLY A 655 -58.36 17.37 -3.76
CA GLY A 655 -58.96 16.61 -4.86
C GLY A 655 -57.99 15.71 -5.62
N GLN A 656 -56.70 15.70 -5.27
CA GLN A 656 -55.67 14.89 -5.92
C GLN A 656 -55.38 13.61 -5.12
N GLN A 657 -54.70 12.68 -5.78
CA GLN A 657 -54.19 11.45 -5.19
C GLN A 657 -52.66 11.47 -5.25
N LEU A 658 -52.04 11.10 -4.14
CA LEU A 658 -50.59 11.03 -3.99
C LEU A 658 -50.22 9.57 -3.76
N GLU A 659 -49.43 9.02 -4.68
CA GLU A 659 -48.82 7.72 -4.57
C GLU A 659 -47.49 7.85 -3.84
N LEU A 660 -47.33 7.12 -2.74
CA LEU A 660 -46.12 7.11 -1.93
C LEU A 660 -45.53 5.71 -1.92
N VAL A 661 -44.24 5.58 -2.21
CA VAL A 661 -43.51 4.31 -2.22
C VAL A 661 -42.32 4.44 -1.27
N TYR A 662 -42.14 3.46 -0.39
CA TYR A 662 -41.04 3.45 0.56
C TYR A 662 -40.44 2.06 0.73
N GLY A 663 -39.20 2.01 1.21
CA GLY A 663 -38.48 0.79 1.50
C GLY A 663 -37.14 1.10 2.16
N SER A 664 -36.31 0.08 2.32
CA SER A 664 -34.91 0.26 2.72
C SER A 664 -34.01 0.00 1.52
N THR A 665 -32.77 0.48 1.54
CA THR A 665 -31.78 0.20 0.49
C THR A 665 -30.77 -0.83 0.96
N LEU A 666 -30.44 -1.77 0.08
CA LEU A 666 -29.25 -2.59 0.21
C LEU A 666 -28.12 -1.89 -0.54
N VAL A 667 -27.17 -1.30 0.20
CA VAL A 667 -26.03 -0.60 -0.40
C VAL A 667 -25.03 -1.65 -0.90
N LEU A 668 -25.06 -1.91 -2.20
CA LEU A 668 -24.15 -2.84 -2.87
C LEU A 668 -23.01 -2.10 -3.56
N ASP A 669 -23.25 -0.84 -3.92
CA ASP A 669 -22.27 0.10 -4.47
C ASP A 669 -22.59 1.51 -3.96
N PRO A 670 -21.62 2.25 -3.40
CA PRO A 670 -21.83 3.64 -3.02
C PRO A 670 -22.14 4.61 -4.19
N ILE A 671 -21.87 4.25 -5.45
CA ILE A 671 -21.92 5.21 -6.57
C ILE A 671 -23.09 4.99 -7.54
N GLU A 672 -23.49 3.74 -7.86
CA GLU A 672 -24.45 3.51 -8.96
C GLU A 672 -25.64 2.57 -8.67
N TRP A 673 -25.58 1.75 -7.60
CA TRP A 673 -26.54 0.65 -7.46
C TRP A 673 -26.96 0.32 -6.02
N ALA A 674 -28.19 0.72 -5.68
CA ALA A 674 -28.82 0.49 -4.38
C ALA A 674 -30.23 -0.10 -4.56
N PRO A 675 -30.38 -1.44 -4.72
CA PRO A 675 -31.69 -2.06 -4.81
C PRO A 675 -32.49 -1.88 -3.53
N TRP A 676 -33.81 -1.72 -3.67
CA TRP A 676 -34.70 -1.53 -2.54
C TRP A 676 -35.21 -2.87 -2.00
N VAL A 677 -35.15 -3.03 -0.68
CA VAL A 677 -35.59 -4.19 0.06
C VAL A 677 -36.94 -3.89 0.72
N LYS A 678 -37.89 -4.84 0.62
CA LYS A 678 -39.25 -4.74 1.18
C LYS A 678 -39.99 -3.46 0.76
N VAL A 679 -40.08 -3.22 -0.56
CA VAL A 679 -40.80 -2.06 -1.11
C VAL A 679 -42.29 -2.15 -0.81
N ARG A 680 -42.85 -1.07 -0.28
CA ARG A 680 -44.27 -0.90 0.03
C ARG A 680 -44.79 0.36 -0.62
N ALA A 681 -46.08 0.39 -0.95
CA ALA A 681 -46.73 1.59 -1.47
C ALA A 681 -48.04 1.91 -0.76
N LEU A 682 -48.44 3.17 -0.80
CA LEU A 682 -49.61 3.74 -0.16
C LEU A 682 -50.20 4.83 -1.06
N THR A 683 -51.52 4.87 -1.17
CA THR A 683 -52.24 5.96 -1.84
C THR A 683 -52.87 6.89 -0.81
N LEU A 684 -52.56 8.18 -0.88
CA LEU A 684 -53.16 9.24 -0.06
C LEU A 684 -54.12 10.07 -0.90
N ARG A 685 -55.39 10.15 -0.49
CA ARG A 685 -56.41 10.97 -1.14
C ARG A 685 -56.70 12.21 -0.30
N PHE A 686 -56.54 13.39 -0.88
CA PHE A 686 -56.80 14.65 -0.17
C PHE A 686 -58.22 15.14 -0.49
N ARG A 687 -59.13 15.05 0.48
CA ARG A 687 -60.55 15.43 0.32
C ARG A 687 -60.97 16.56 1.24
#